data_AF-A0A8C4EAS8-F1
#
_entry.id   AF-A0A8C4EAS8-F1
#
_cell.length_a   1.000
_cell.length_b   1.000
_cell.length_c   1.000
_cell.angle_alpha   90.00
_cell.angle_beta   90.00
_cell.angle_gamma   90.00
#
_symmetry.space_group_name_H-M   'P 1'
#
loop_
_entity.id
_entity.type
_entity.pdbx_description
1 polymer ?
#
loop_
_entity_poly.entity_id
_entity_poly.type
_entity_poly.pdbx_seq_one_letter_code
_entity_poly.pdbx_strand_id
1 'polypeptide(L)'
;MSKIDKMSILGVRSFGIEDKDKQVISFFNPLTVLVGPNGAGKTTIIECLKYATSGELPPGSKGGAFVHDPKDAHETDVRAQIRLLFTDVNGEKVTIHRSMSCTQKAKNYSFKSLEQVITRMKDGEKVSLSSKCGELDREMISSLGVSKPVLNNVIFCHQEESNWPLCEGKALKDKFDSIFAATNKCKNINIHMPFRLKVLPLMLYITVVPHMLHIKFYNNLQNRLMDIDMKLGKIMKLDNDIKALDSRKKQMEQDNKELEETMEQVFQGSDEQLQEIYQNHQRTVREKERRLTECQKELEKAGRECQRLNRVKSDLLVEQGRLQLEADRHTQSIKSRDTQVRSLSSYLEMEGYDRPPFTTLQLESFHSHVTQRLEQEEETVSQVMADLQEKEQQKQQSIDEMRDKKTGLERTVELKRDLQGKKQQELRNIRAELQRLEGSSSRLQELENELAKVERDLQSAVQSSNVEELKAEVEELQREKAELDRTQRQLDKEMEMLNTHTTARTQMDMLKRDKTEKEEQVRKIKSRHSEDLVSLLGHFPNKKELEDWIYAKSKEINGTRDRLSKLNKDLASSEQNKNHITAEVRKKEQQLANDQEKFFNVCGSQDLEQDLGKLQEDLEKISKQRAMLAGATAVYTQFISQLTEEREPCCPVCQRTFPSEPDLQEVISDMQSKLRLVPDKLKNTEQDLKRKERKRDDMISLRPVRQSIVQFQEKELPELRNRLQTVNREIERLKGDVEEQETLLGTLMSEEETAKACLQDISLMDRYLMDLKEVERKIAQHAAKLQGVDLTRTIQQVSQEKQETQHKQDTTSSKMELKRKLIQDQQDQIQMLKSAVNETRAEKLQLSSDMQKQQQLEEQCVEFTTEIQALTRDIREAKEQLSPLSAALEKLQQEKQELVERMKQRQAEGQEKVGTLSLLSFSHCTQKESELQETNTQLHEAEKNKEKINKEMGNIRQDIDTQKVQERWLQDNLTLRKRVEELKEVVAKREALMKDMGNMQVMQLQRKVEDLKKNRSIALGRQKGFEEEILHYRKELREDQYDKADERYKNKMITMRTTELVIKDLDLYYKALDQTIMKFHSMKMDEINKIIRDLWRSTYRGQDIEYVEIRSDVDENSSAGVRRRVYNYRVVMVKGDTALDMRGRCSAGQKVLASLIIRLALAETFCLNCGILALDEPTTNLDRDNIESLAHALVEIIKSRSRQRNFQLLIITHDEDFVELLGRSSYIEHFYRIRKNQDQNSEITKCSITSLSSYLH
;
A
#
# COMPACT_ATOMS: atom_id res chain seq x y z
N MET A 1 -17.49 -26.72 40.80
CA MET A 1 -18.97 -26.61 40.67
C MET A 1 -19.46 -25.59 41.69
N SER A 2 -20.37 -24.71 41.30
CA SER A 2 -20.96 -23.71 42.19
C SER A 2 -22.04 -24.30 43.12
N LYS A 3 -22.31 -23.61 44.23
CA LYS A 3 -23.42 -23.88 45.18
C LYS A 3 -23.79 -22.61 45.96
N ILE A 4 -25.04 -22.47 46.40
CA ILE A 4 -25.46 -21.39 47.32
C ILE A 4 -25.25 -21.81 48.78
N ASP A 5 -24.79 -20.89 49.64
CA ASP A 5 -24.48 -21.19 51.04
C ASP A 5 -25.48 -20.55 52.01
N LYS A 6 -25.72 -19.23 51.85
CA LYS A 6 -26.61 -18.46 52.74
C LYS A 6 -27.15 -17.21 52.04
N MET A 7 -28.40 -16.86 52.29
CA MET A 7 -29.01 -15.60 51.83
C MET A 7 -29.63 -14.84 53.02
N SER A 8 -29.57 -13.51 52.99
CA SER A 8 -30.38 -12.64 53.85
C SER A 8 -31.31 -11.75 53.04
N ILE A 9 -32.54 -11.59 53.50
CA ILE A 9 -33.59 -10.78 52.88
C ILE A 9 -34.01 -9.67 53.87
N LEU A 10 -34.15 -8.44 53.36
CA LEU A 10 -34.69 -7.29 54.08
C LEU A 10 -35.49 -6.41 53.11
N GLY A 11 -36.68 -5.96 53.50
CA GLY A 11 -37.53 -5.01 52.75
C GLY A 11 -38.07 -5.51 51.41
N VAL A 12 -38.10 -6.83 51.16
CA VAL A 12 -38.60 -7.43 49.90
C VAL A 12 -40.01 -7.98 50.12
N ARG A 13 -40.99 -7.53 49.31
CA ARG A 13 -42.43 -7.83 49.45
C ARG A 13 -42.90 -7.85 50.91
N SER A 14 -43.09 -9.04 51.48
CA SER A 14 -43.65 -9.28 52.80
C SER A 14 -42.60 -9.50 53.91
N PHE A 15 -41.31 -9.32 53.61
CA PHE A 15 -40.26 -9.23 54.63
C PHE A 15 -40.16 -7.78 55.10
N GLY A 16 -40.02 -7.57 56.42
CA GLY A 16 -40.02 -6.24 57.03
C GLY A 16 -38.81 -5.40 56.67
N ILE A 17 -38.86 -4.11 57.02
CA ILE A 17 -37.87 -3.10 56.58
C ILE A 17 -36.82 -2.77 57.65
N GLU A 18 -37.08 -3.06 58.92
CA GLU A 18 -36.15 -2.80 60.02
C GLU A 18 -35.07 -3.89 60.11
N ASP A 19 -33.86 -3.56 60.57
CA ASP A 19 -32.77 -4.56 60.74
C ASP A 19 -33.16 -5.72 61.70
N LYS A 20 -34.19 -5.56 62.54
CA LYS A 20 -34.79 -6.63 63.37
C LYS A 20 -35.53 -7.70 62.53
N ASP A 21 -36.15 -7.30 61.42
CA ASP A 21 -36.98 -8.15 60.55
C ASP A 21 -36.16 -8.98 59.56
N LYS A 22 -34.84 -8.74 59.53
CA LYS A 22 -33.87 -9.30 58.58
C LYS A 22 -33.75 -10.81 58.66
N GLN A 23 -34.44 -11.51 57.76
CA GLN A 23 -34.44 -12.96 57.73
C GLN A 23 -33.17 -13.53 57.07
N VAL A 24 -32.68 -14.66 57.57
CA VAL A 24 -31.45 -15.31 57.10
C VAL A 24 -31.67 -16.82 56.92
N ILE A 25 -31.62 -17.28 55.67
CA ILE A 25 -31.73 -18.68 55.28
C ILE A 25 -30.34 -19.25 54.94
N SER A 26 -30.07 -20.49 55.37
CA SER A 26 -28.88 -21.25 54.94
C SER A 26 -29.33 -22.40 54.05
N PHE A 27 -28.58 -22.71 52.99
CA PHE A 27 -28.96 -23.78 52.06
C PHE A 27 -28.17 -25.06 52.38
N PHE A 28 -28.89 -26.18 52.46
CA PHE A 28 -28.37 -27.50 52.78
C PHE A 28 -28.14 -28.34 51.52
N ASN A 29 -27.19 -29.26 51.60
CA ASN A 29 -26.90 -30.25 50.56
C ASN A 29 -27.29 -31.64 51.11
N PRO A 30 -27.99 -32.50 50.35
CA PRO A 30 -28.40 -32.33 48.95
C PRO A 30 -29.75 -31.60 48.76
N LEU A 31 -30.53 -31.39 49.83
CA LEU A 31 -31.90 -30.85 49.76
C LEU A 31 -32.17 -29.82 50.86
N THR A 32 -32.81 -28.71 50.48
CA THR A 32 -33.44 -27.73 51.38
C THR A 32 -34.94 -27.70 51.13
N VAL A 33 -35.76 -27.79 52.19
CA VAL A 33 -37.23 -27.71 52.09
C VAL A 33 -37.76 -26.47 52.81
N LEU A 34 -38.67 -25.75 52.16
CA LEU A 34 -39.36 -24.55 52.64
C LEU A 34 -40.87 -24.82 52.70
N VAL A 35 -41.44 -24.74 53.90
CA VAL A 35 -42.83 -25.13 54.20
C VAL A 35 -43.58 -23.94 54.79
N GLY A 36 -44.87 -23.80 54.48
CA GLY A 36 -45.73 -22.83 55.14
C GLY A 36 -47.03 -22.53 54.39
N PRO A 37 -47.96 -21.79 55.00
CA PRO A 37 -49.25 -21.46 54.39
C PRO A 37 -49.11 -20.53 53.17
N ASN A 38 -50.19 -20.40 52.42
CA ASN A 38 -50.26 -19.46 51.30
C ASN A 38 -50.20 -18.02 51.81
N GLY A 39 -49.52 -17.13 51.07
CA GLY A 39 -49.27 -15.74 51.51
C GLY A 39 -48.13 -15.58 52.54
N ALA A 40 -47.48 -16.65 53.02
CA ALA A 40 -46.38 -16.56 53.98
C ALA A 40 -45.06 -15.98 53.42
N GLY A 41 -44.98 -15.71 52.10
CA GLY A 41 -43.76 -15.18 51.46
C GLY A 41 -42.78 -16.24 50.96
N LYS A 42 -43.25 -17.47 50.67
CA LYS A 42 -42.40 -18.60 50.27
C LYS A 42 -41.72 -18.38 48.90
N THR A 43 -42.51 -18.17 47.84
CA THR A 43 -42.05 -17.87 46.48
C THR A 43 -41.10 -16.66 46.43
N THR A 44 -41.29 -15.68 47.32
CA THR A 44 -40.39 -14.52 47.48
C THR A 44 -38.92 -14.93 47.71
N ILE A 45 -38.66 -16.11 48.30
CA ILE A 45 -37.29 -16.62 48.48
C ILE A 45 -36.68 -17.05 47.13
N ILE A 46 -37.47 -17.67 46.24
CA ILE A 46 -37.03 -17.99 44.87
C ILE A 46 -36.84 -16.72 44.05
N GLU A 47 -37.73 -15.74 44.20
CA GLU A 47 -37.59 -14.43 43.58
C GLU A 47 -36.32 -13.69 44.03
N CYS A 48 -36.00 -13.73 45.33
CA CYS A 48 -34.75 -13.19 45.85
C CYS A 48 -33.52 -13.88 45.25
N LEU A 49 -33.55 -15.22 45.09
CA LEU A 49 -32.49 -15.97 44.42
C LEU A 49 -32.39 -15.63 42.92
N LYS A 50 -33.52 -15.51 42.21
CA LYS A 50 -33.58 -15.09 40.79
C LYS A 50 -32.98 -13.69 40.61
N TYR A 51 -33.41 -12.71 41.41
CA TYR A 51 -32.92 -11.33 41.34
C TYR A 51 -31.44 -11.22 41.78
N ALA A 52 -31.03 -11.93 42.82
CA ALA A 52 -29.63 -11.96 43.25
C ALA A 52 -28.71 -12.53 42.15
N THR A 53 -29.07 -13.67 41.56
CA THR A 53 -28.21 -14.37 40.59
C THR A 53 -28.28 -13.81 39.17
N SER A 54 -29.38 -13.15 38.78
CA SER A 54 -29.57 -12.71 37.39
C SER A 54 -30.01 -11.26 37.20
N GLY A 55 -30.35 -10.52 38.25
CA GLY A 55 -30.88 -9.16 38.15
C GLY A 55 -32.31 -9.04 37.59
N GLU A 56 -32.98 -10.14 37.23
CA GLU A 56 -34.38 -10.11 36.81
C GLU A 56 -35.36 -10.04 37.98
N LEU A 57 -36.34 -9.15 37.85
CA LEU A 57 -37.49 -9.05 38.74
C LEU A 57 -38.51 -10.20 38.46
N PRO A 58 -39.45 -10.44 39.37
CA PRO A 58 -40.55 -11.40 39.14
C PRO A 58 -41.51 -10.93 38.03
N PRO A 59 -42.27 -11.84 37.39
CA PRO A 59 -43.36 -11.45 36.50
C PRO A 59 -44.39 -10.56 37.22
N GLY A 60 -45.16 -9.79 36.44
CA GLY A 60 -46.10 -8.77 36.92
C GLY A 60 -45.47 -7.55 37.62
N SER A 61 -44.23 -7.66 38.10
CA SER A 61 -43.60 -6.69 38.98
C SER A 61 -42.99 -5.51 38.19
N LYS A 62 -43.69 -4.37 38.17
CA LYS A 62 -43.19 -3.09 37.64
C LYS A 62 -42.11 -2.45 38.55
N GLY A 63 -41.20 -3.26 39.10
CA GLY A 63 -40.20 -2.89 40.12
C GLY A 63 -40.80 -2.63 41.50
N GLY A 64 -41.77 -1.70 41.60
CA GLY A 64 -42.28 -1.22 42.89
C GLY A 64 -42.86 -2.32 43.79
N ALA A 65 -43.60 -3.28 43.22
CA ALA A 65 -44.27 -4.36 43.96
C ALA A 65 -43.34 -5.51 44.40
N PHE A 66 -42.02 -5.42 44.15
CA PHE A 66 -41.04 -6.38 44.68
C PHE A 66 -40.37 -5.86 45.96
N VAL A 67 -40.28 -4.54 46.13
CA VAL A 67 -39.95 -3.91 47.42
C VAL A 67 -41.20 -3.94 48.31
N HIS A 68 -41.02 -3.97 49.63
CA HIS A 68 -42.10 -3.79 50.61
C HIS A 68 -42.82 -2.45 50.35
N ASP A 69 -44.15 -2.41 50.36
CA ASP A 69 -44.88 -1.21 49.92
C ASP A 69 -44.64 -0.03 50.89
N PRO A 70 -44.20 1.14 50.39
CA PRO A 70 -44.07 2.35 51.21
C PRO A 70 -45.30 2.70 52.05
N LYS A 71 -46.52 2.41 51.58
CA LYS A 71 -47.73 2.64 52.38
C LYS A 71 -47.83 1.71 53.58
N ASP A 72 -47.51 0.43 53.39
CA ASP A 72 -47.61 -0.60 54.43
C ASP A 72 -46.51 -0.40 55.48
N ALA A 73 -45.33 0.06 55.05
CA ALA A 73 -44.23 0.50 55.91
C ALA A 73 -44.43 1.90 56.53
N HIS A 74 -45.46 2.65 56.11
CA HIS A 74 -45.72 4.05 56.49
C HIS A 74 -44.57 5.04 56.17
N GLU A 75 -43.73 4.73 55.18
CA GLU A 75 -42.59 5.54 54.73
C GLU A 75 -42.77 6.11 53.31
N THR A 76 -41.84 6.96 52.85
CA THR A 76 -41.87 7.54 51.48
C THR A 76 -40.81 6.97 50.52
N ASP A 77 -39.69 6.41 51.02
CA ASP A 77 -38.64 5.72 50.24
C ASP A 77 -38.19 4.44 50.96
N VAL A 78 -38.89 3.33 50.74
CA VAL A 78 -38.52 2.04 51.34
C VAL A 78 -37.33 1.45 50.62
N ARG A 79 -36.39 0.88 51.38
CA ARG A 79 -35.18 0.23 50.86
C ARG A 79 -35.22 -1.27 51.10
N ALA A 80 -34.87 -2.03 50.07
CA ALA A 80 -34.73 -3.48 50.14
C ALA A 80 -33.27 -3.88 49.89
N GLN A 81 -32.83 -4.95 50.55
CA GLN A 81 -31.52 -5.53 50.35
C GLN A 81 -31.57 -7.05 50.36
N ILE A 82 -30.94 -7.65 49.35
CA ILE A 82 -30.67 -9.08 49.28
C ILE A 82 -29.16 -9.26 49.33
N ARG A 83 -28.69 -10.12 50.24
CA ARG A 83 -27.29 -10.56 50.29
C ARG A 83 -27.22 -12.05 50.05
N LEU A 84 -26.43 -12.51 49.09
CA LEU A 84 -26.24 -13.94 48.79
C LEU A 84 -24.75 -14.29 48.91
N LEU A 85 -24.44 -15.21 49.83
CA LEU A 85 -23.16 -15.90 49.92
C LEU A 85 -23.28 -17.21 49.15
N PHE A 86 -22.36 -17.43 48.23
CA PHE A 86 -22.27 -18.65 47.43
C PHE A 86 -20.81 -19.06 47.23
N THR A 87 -20.61 -20.32 46.85
CA THR A 87 -19.32 -20.85 46.40
C THR A 87 -19.34 -20.90 44.88
N ASP A 88 -18.32 -20.37 44.22
CA ASP A 88 -18.25 -20.27 42.75
C ASP A 88 -17.85 -21.60 42.07
N VAL A 89 -17.73 -21.60 40.74
CA VAL A 89 -17.30 -22.79 39.98
C VAL A 89 -15.93 -23.33 40.38
N ASN A 90 -15.01 -22.46 40.81
CA ASN A 90 -13.63 -22.78 41.19
C ASN A 90 -13.52 -23.27 42.65
N GLY A 91 -14.49 -22.91 43.50
CA GLY A 91 -14.50 -23.21 44.94
C GLY A 91 -14.27 -21.98 45.83
N GLU A 92 -14.18 -20.78 45.27
CA GLU A 92 -14.03 -19.53 46.02
C GLU A 92 -15.36 -19.10 46.66
N LYS A 93 -15.31 -18.49 47.85
CA LYS A 93 -16.49 -17.88 48.46
C LYS A 93 -16.68 -16.46 47.95
N VAL A 94 -17.84 -16.22 47.37
CA VAL A 94 -18.27 -14.94 46.80
C VAL A 94 -19.52 -14.47 47.53
N THR A 95 -19.52 -13.22 47.97
CA THR A 95 -20.71 -12.56 48.54
C THR A 95 -21.18 -11.47 47.59
N ILE A 96 -22.45 -11.44 47.25
CA ILE A 96 -23.07 -10.32 46.52
C ILE A 96 -24.09 -9.60 47.39
N HIS A 97 -24.13 -8.27 47.24
CA HIS A 97 -25.13 -7.39 47.84
C HIS A 97 -25.87 -6.66 46.71
N ARG A 98 -27.17 -6.93 46.55
CA ARG A 98 -28.04 -6.13 45.68
C ARG A 98 -28.99 -5.30 46.53
N SER A 99 -28.86 -3.99 46.40
CA SER A 99 -29.69 -3.00 47.10
C SER A 99 -30.63 -2.31 46.11
N MET A 100 -31.81 -1.90 46.55
CA MET A 100 -32.82 -1.21 45.73
C MET A 100 -33.74 -0.37 46.62
N SER A 101 -34.43 0.62 46.06
CA SER A 101 -35.50 1.35 46.76
C SER A 101 -36.76 1.49 45.91
N CYS A 102 -37.87 1.75 46.60
CA CYS A 102 -39.14 2.11 46.01
C CYS A 102 -39.64 3.40 46.66
N THR A 103 -39.63 4.49 45.90
CA THR A 103 -40.12 5.80 46.37
C THR A 103 -41.58 5.98 45.94
N GLN A 104 -42.48 6.31 46.88
CA GLN A 104 -43.84 6.68 46.55
C GLN A 104 -43.90 8.12 46.02
N LYS A 105 -44.50 8.31 44.84
CA LYS A 105 -44.80 9.64 44.26
C LYS A 105 -46.31 9.81 44.13
N ALA A 106 -46.77 11.05 44.02
CA ALA A 106 -48.19 11.46 44.17
C ALA A 106 -49.25 10.69 43.35
N LYS A 107 -48.86 9.96 42.28
CA LYS A 107 -49.76 9.05 41.54
C LYS A 107 -49.15 7.69 41.17
N ASN A 108 -47.86 7.45 41.44
CA ASN A 108 -47.10 6.28 40.94
C ASN A 108 -45.96 5.92 41.90
N TYR A 109 -45.58 4.64 41.93
CA TYR A 109 -44.35 4.19 42.59
C TYR A 109 -43.13 4.34 41.67
N SER A 110 -41.94 4.50 42.25
CA SER A 110 -40.69 4.76 41.55
C SER A 110 -39.60 3.81 42.04
N PHE A 111 -39.46 2.66 41.38
CA PHE A 111 -38.39 1.69 41.67
C PHE A 111 -37.02 2.20 41.18
N LYS A 112 -35.98 1.93 41.97
CA LYS A 112 -34.58 2.21 41.62
C LYS A 112 -33.67 1.11 42.16
N SER A 113 -32.95 0.42 41.28
CA SER A 113 -31.77 -0.36 41.70
C SER A 113 -30.69 0.59 42.21
N LEU A 114 -30.18 0.34 43.41
CA LEU A 114 -29.10 1.11 44.02
C LEU A 114 -27.75 0.44 43.68
N GLU A 115 -26.67 0.95 44.27
CA GLU A 115 -25.33 0.39 44.15
C GLU A 115 -25.29 -1.11 44.54
N GLN A 116 -24.55 -1.89 43.77
CA GLN A 116 -24.43 -3.34 43.91
C GLN A 116 -22.95 -3.69 44.10
N VAL A 117 -22.68 -4.55 45.08
CA VAL A 117 -21.32 -4.86 45.53
C VAL A 117 -21.08 -6.36 45.44
N ILE A 118 -19.92 -6.75 44.95
CA ILE A 118 -19.40 -8.12 45.00
C ILE A 118 -18.13 -8.16 45.84
N THR A 119 -18.05 -9.12 46.75
CA THR A 119 -16.90 -9.34 47.64
C THR A 119 -16.36 -10.75 47.40
N ARG A 120 -15.08 -10.83 47.05
CA ARG A 120 -14.32 -12.08 46.92
C ARG A 120 -13.30 -12.20 48.05
N MET A 121 -12.99 -13.43 48.45
CA MET A 121 -11.79 -13.71 49.25
C MET A 121 -10.61 -13.85 48.26
N LYS A 122 -9.60 -12.98 48.36
CA LYS A 122 -8.39 -13.05 47.53
C LYS A 122 -7.16 -12.92 48.43
N ASP A 123 -6.22 -13.85 48.29
CA ASP A 123 -4.96 -13.86 49.05
C ASP A 123 -5.14 -13.82 50.60
N GLY A 124 -6.34 -14.21 51.08
CA GLY A 124 -6.77 -14.17 52.48
C GLY A 124 -7.64 -12.95 52.86
N GLU A 125 -7.61 -11.88 52.07
CA GLU A 125 -8.35 -10.63 52.33
C GLU A 125 -9.69 -10.54 51.58
N LYS A 126 -10.58 -9.66 52.04
CA LYS A 126 -11.92 -9.43 51.46
C LYS A 126 -11.92 -8.27 50.47
N VAL A 127 -11.53 -8.55 49.23
CA VAL A 127 -11.61 -7.56 48.14
C VAL A 127 -13.07 -7.33 47.78
N SER A 128 -13.56 -6.10 47.95
CA SER A 128 -14.93 -5.69 47.60
C SER A 128 -14.90 -4.71 46.43
N LEU A 129 -15.70 -4.98 45.41
CA LEU A 129 -15.82 -4.18 44.20
C LEU A 129 -17.27 -3.68 44.08
N SER A 130 -17.43 -2.37 43.91
CA SER A 130 -18.67 -1.80 43.39
C SER A 130 -18.74 -2.08 41.88
N SER A 131 -19.92 -2.38 41.34
CA SER A 131 -20.10 -2.71 39.93
C SER A 131 -21.48 -2.31 39.43
N LYS A 132 -21.60 -1.96 38.14
CA LYS A 132 -22.92 -1.66 37.56
C LYS A 132 -23.71 -2.96 37.46
N CYS A 133 -25.04 -2.87 37.56
CA CYS A 133 -25.93 -4.04 37.58
C CYS A 133 -25.66 -5.05 36.44
N GLY A 134 -25.43 -4.54 35.22
CA GLY A 134 -25.14 -5.38 34.04
C GLY A 134 -23.70 -5.89 33.92
N GLU A 135 -22.78 -5.42 34.76
CA GLU A 135 -21.44 -5.98 34.95
C GLU A 135 -21.53 -7.13 35.97
N LEU A 136 -22.20 -6.90 37.11
CA LEU A 136 -22.46 -7.92 38.13
C LEU A 136 -23.25 -9.13 37.57
N ASP A 137 -24.27 -8.90 36.74
CA ASP A 137 -25.01 -9.97 36.06
C ASP A 137 -24.09 -10.89 35.24
N ARG A 138 -23.06 -10.35 34.58
CA ARG A 138 -22.10 -11.13 33.79
C ARG A 138 -21.15 -11.91 34.71
N GLU A 139 -20.69 -11.29 35.78
CA GLU A 139 -19.84 -11.95 36.77
C GLU A 139 -20.57 -13.09 37.48
N MET A 140 -21.87 -12.94 37.77
CA MET A 140 -22.71 -14.01 38.33
C MET A 140 -22.89 -15.18 37.37
N ILE A 141 -23.18 -14.91 36.08
CA ILE A 141 -23.23 -15.95 35.03
C ILE A 141 -21.92 -16.75 34.98
N SER A 142 -20.77 -16.06 35.03
CA SER A 142 -19.45 -16.70 35.01
C SER A 142 -19.15 -17.47 36.29
N SER A 143 -19.46 -16.90 37.46
CA SER A 143 -19.12 -17.47 38.78
C SER A 143 -20.03 -18.64 39.15
N LEU A 144 -21.27 -18.66 38.68
CA LEU A 144 -22.15 -19.83 38.79
C LEU A 144 -21.93 -20.86 37.67
N GLY A 145 -21.39 -20.44 36.51
CA GLY A 145 -21.12 -21.32 35.37
C GLY A 145 -22.35 -21.69 34.54
N VAL A 146 -23.41 -20.87 34.58
CA VAL A 146 -24.72 -21.13 33.94
C VAL A 146 -25.25 -19.87 33.28
N SER A 147 -25.87 -20.01 32.10
CA SER A 147 -26.42 -18.88 31.35
C SER A 147 -27.65 -18.26 32.04
N LYS A 148 -27.83 -16.94 31.91
CA LYS A 148 -29.00 -16.21 32.46
C LYS A 148 -30.36 -16.82 32.06
N PRO A 149 -30.59 -17.26 30.80
CA PRO A 149 -31.83 -17.96 30.44
C PRO A 149 -32.05 -19.27 31.20
N VAL A 150 -31.00 -20.03 31.53
CA VAL A 150 -31.11 -21.27 32.31
C VAL A 150 -31.32 -20.96 33.80
N LEU A 151 -30.63 -19.96 34.35
CA LEU A 151 -30.91 -19.45 35.70
C LEU A 151 -32.39 -19.06 35.89
N ASN A 152 -32.99 -18.42 34.89
CA ASN A 152 -34.30 -17.78 35.02
C ASN A 152 -35.50 -18.63 34.55
N ASN A 153 -35.30 -19.59 33.66
CA ASN A 153 -36.36 -20.48 33.15
C ASN A 153 -36.24 -21.92 33.67
N VAL A 154 -35.07 -22.34 34.16
CA VAL A 154 -34.83 -23.72 34.59
C VAL A 154 -34.58 -23.79 36.09
N ILE A 155 -33.54 -23.10 36.58
CA ILE A 155 -33.12 -23.17 38.00
C ILE A 155 -34.10 -22.44 38.91
N PHE A 156 -34.20 -21.11 38.82
CA PHE A 156 -35.06 -20.23 39.62
C PHE A 156 -36.28 -19.76 38.79
N CYS A 157 -36.97 -20.71 38.18
CA CYS A 157 -38.22 -20.42 37.47
C CYS A 157 -39.30 -19.98 38.46
N HIS A 158 -40.03 -18.91 38.13
CA HIS A 158 -41.15 -18.42 38.94
C HIS A 158 -42.35 -19.37 38.87
N GLN A 159 -43.17 -19.42 39.93
CA GLN A 159 -44.36 -20.28 40.01
C GLN A 159 -45.32 -20.06 38.83
N GLU A 160 -45.65 -18.81 38.50
CA GLU A 160 -46.53 -18.44 37.38
C GLU A 160 -45.97 -18.84 36.00
N GLU A 161 -44.64 -18.88 35.86
CA GLU A 161 -43.95 -19.26 34.61
C GLU A 161 -43.61 -20.74 34.54
N SER A 162 -43.89 -21.53 35.58
CA SER A 162 -43.48 -22.95 35.71
C SER A 162 -43.87 -23.82 34.51
N ASN A 163 -45.03 -23.58 33.92
CA ASN A 163 -45.59 -24.31 32.77
C ASN A 163 -45.10 -23.80 31.40
N TRP A 164 -44.03 -22.99 31.35
CA TRP A 164 -43.53 -22.43 30.08
C TRP A 164 -43.19 -23.45 28.97
N PRO A 165 -42.80 -24.72 29.23
CA PRO A 165 -42.59 -25.70 28.17
C PRO A 165 -43.83 -25.99 27.31
N LEU A 166 -45.03 -25.63 27.78
CA LEU A 166 -46.31 -25.83 27.09
C LEU A 166 -46.96 -24.50 26.63
N CYS A 167 -46.21 -23.40 26.63
CA CYS A 167 -46.63 -22.10 26.10
C CYS A 167 -46.80 -22.09 24.57
N GLU A 168 -47.28 -20.95 24.06
CA GLU A 168 -47.36 -20.62 22.64
C GLU A 168 -46.04 -20.89 21.90
N GLY A 169 -46.10 -21.45 20.68
CA GLY A 169 -44.91 -21.85 19.92
C GLY A 169 -43.86 -20.75 19.74
N LYS A 170 -44.26 -19.47 19.70
CA LYS A 170 -43.34 -18.33 19.72
C LYS A 170 -42.62 -18.16 21.06
N ALA A 171 -43.36 -18.10 22.17
CA ALA A 171 -42.78 -17.91 23.50
C ALA A 171 -41.94 -19.12 23.95
N LEU A 172 -42.37 -20.33 23.61
CA LEU A 172 -41.64 -21.58 23.82
C LEU A 172 -40.29 -21.56 23.10
N LYS A 173 -40.31 -21.19 21.82
CA LYS A 173 -39.13 -21.01 20.96
C LYS A 173 -38.19 -19.92 21.45
N ASP A 174 -38.71 -18.74 21.83
CA ASP A 174 -37.89 -17.63 22.35
C ASP A 174 -37.15 -18.05 23.64
N LYS A 175 -37.76 -18.87 24.50
CA LYS A 175 -37.10 -19.47 25.67
C LYS A 175 -36.05 -20.53 25.28
N PHE A 176 -36.35 -21.46 24.39
CA PHE A 176 -35.38 -22.47 23.93
C PHE A 176 -34.18 -21.86 23.20
N ASP A 177 -34.38 -20.97 22.23
CA ASP A 177 -33.30 -20.28 21.50
C ASP A 177 -32.38 -19.47 22.42
N SER A 178 -32.92 -18.98 23.54
CA SER A 178 -32.16 -18.31 24.59
C SER A 178 -31.37 -19.29 25.45
N ILE A 179 -31.95 -20.44 25.83
CA ILE A 179 -31.28 -21.52 26.58
C ILE A 179 -30.10 -22.11 25.78
N PHE A 180 -30.32 -22.46 24.50
CA PHE A 180 -29.29 -22.93 23.58
C PHE A 180 -28.28 -21.83 23.17
N ALA A 181 -28.50 -20.58 23.57
CA ALA A 181 -27.63 -19.41 23.34
C ALA A 181 -27.27 -19.09 21.86
N ALA A 182 -27.99 -19.70 20.90
CA ALA A 182 -27.72 -19.64 19.46
C ALA A 182 -27.94 -18.24 18.84
N THR A 183 -28.44 -17.28 19.62
CA THR A 183 -28.72 -15.90 19.20
C THR A 183 -27.57 -14.92 19.40
N ASN A 184 -26.66 -15.16 20.37
CA ASN A 184 -25.72 -14.11 20.81
C ASN A 184 -24.29 -14.24 20.26
N LYS A 185 -23.78 -15.45 20.01
CA LYS A 185 -22.42 -15.61 19.45
C LYS A 185 -22.33 -15.21 17.96
N CYS A 186 -23.41 -15.38 17.20
CA CYS A 186 -23.42 -15.11 15.76
C CYS A 186 -23.59 -13.62 15.38
N LYS A 187 -24.18 -12.79 16.25
CA LYS A 187 -24.49 -11.38 15.96
C LYS A 187 -23.26 -10.53 15.62
N ASN A 188 -22.13 -10.78 16.28
CA ASN A 188 -20.92 -9.97 16.11
C ASN A 188 -20.25 -10.18 14.74
N ILE A 189 -20.48 -11.32 14.07
CA ILE A 189 -19.85 -11.64 12.78
C ILE A 189 -20.55 -10.90 11.63
N ASN A 190 -21.89 -10.76 11.69
CA ASN A 190 -22.70 -10.11 10.65
C ASN A 190 -22.36 -8.63 10.42
N ILE A 191 -21.66 -7.97 11.36
CA ILE A 191 -21.28 -6.55 11.25
C ILE A 191 -20.24 -6.32 10.12
N HIS A 192 -19.48 -7.36 9.73
CA HIS A 192 -18.40 -7.25 8.73
C HIS A 192 -18.81 -7.53 7.28
N MET A 193 -20.06 -7.95 7.02
CA MET A 193 -20.55 -8.26 5.67
C MET A 193 -20.94 -7.08 4.73
N PRO A 194 -21.02 -5.78 5.10
CA PRO A 194 -21.42 -4.73 4.15
C PRO A 194 -20.32 -4.29 3.18
N PHE A 195 -19.10 -4.83 3.27
CA PHE A 195 -17.97 -4.49 2.38
C PHE A 195 -18.03 -5.16 0.98
N ARG A 196 -19.19 -5.10 0.31
CA ARG A 196 -19.23 -5.33 -1.15
C ARG A 196 -18.54 -4.16 -1.86
N LEU A 197 -17.64 -4.49 -2.79
CA LEU A 197 -16.67 -3.55 -3.37
C LEU A 197 -17.36 -2.37 -4.08
N LYS A 198 -17.03 -1.13 -3.67
CA LYS A 198 -17.10 0.02 -4.58
C LYS A 198 -15.98 -0.07 -5.60
N VAL A 199 -16.28 -0.54 -6.80
CA VAL A 199 -15.32 -0.72 -7.91
C VAL A 199 -14.98 0.62 -8.58
N LEU A 200 -14.39 1.55 -7.83
CA LEU A 200 -13.75 2.76 -8.37
C LEU A 200 -12.31 2.55 -8.87
N PRO A 201 -11.43 1.73 -8.23
CA PRO A 201 -10.02 1.68 -8.62
C PRO A 201 -9.74 1.20 -10.04
N LEU A 202 -10.65 0.43 -10.64
CA LEU A 202 -10.45 -0.15 -11.98
C LEU A 202 -10.48 0.91 -13.10
N MET A 203 -11.26 1.98 -12.95
CA MET A 203 -11.31 3.06 -13.94
C MET A 203 -9.98 3.81 -14.03
N LEU A 204 -9.30 4.03 -12.90
CA LEU A 204 -8.08 4.86 -12.88
C LEU A 204 -6.93 4.27 -13.72
N TYR A 205 -6.80 2.95 -13.75
CA TYR A 205 -5.76 2.28 -14.54
C TYR A 205 -6.08 2.27 -16.05
N ILE A 206 -7.37 2.26 -16.41
CA ILE A 206 -7.82 2.33 -17.80
C ILE A 206 -7.45 3.69 -18.42
N THR A 207 -7.49 4.78 -17.64
CA THR A 207 -7.10 6.13 -18.10
C THR A 207 -5.59 6.27 -18.37
N VAL A 208 -4.73 5.45 -17.74
CA VAL A 208 -3.26 5.54 -17.90
C VAL A 208 -2.77 4.87 -19.19
N VAL A 209 -3.42 3.82 -19.67
CA VAL A 209 -2.99 3.06 -20.87
C VAL A 209 -2.88 3.93 -22.14
N PRO A 210 -3.81 4.85 -22.46
CA PRO A 210 -3.66 5.81 -23.57
C PRO A 210 -2.37 6.65 -23.52
N HIS A 211 -1.94 7.06 -22.33
CA HIS A 211 -0.75 7.90 -22.17
C HIS A 211 0.54 7.17 -22.59
N MET A 212 0.63 5.87 -22.32
CA MET A 212 1.76 5.04 -22.78
C MET A 212 1.76 4.80 -24.30
N LEU A 213 0.60 4.91 -24.97
CA LEU A 213 0.52 4.80 -26.44
C LEU A 213 1.09 6.05 -27.13
N HIS A 214 0.79 7.26 -26.64
CA HIS A 214 1.36 8.50 -27.20
C HIS A 214 2.90 8.49 -27.14
N ILE A 215 3.50 8.00 -26.05
CA ILE A 215 4.95 7.86 -25.92
C ILE A 215 5.54 6.88 -26.95
N LYS A 216 4.85 5.77 -27.26
CA LYS A 216 5.28 4.85 -28.34
C LYS A 216 5.16 5.49 -29.73
N PHE A 217 4.13 6.30 -29.99
CA PHE A 217 3.99 7.04 -31.24
C PHE A 217 5.06 8.13 -31.40
N TYR A 218 5.39 8.86 -30.34
CA TYR A 218 6.47 9.85 -30.33
C TYR A 218 7.83 9.23 -30.70
N ASN A 219 8.24 8.13 -30.04
CA ASN A 219 9.49 7.43 -30.36
C ASN A 219 9.52 6.92 -31.81
N ASN A 220 8.38 6.47 -32.35
CA ASN A 220 8.29 6.06 -33.76
C ASN A 220 8.45 7.26 -34.71
N LEU A 221 7.87 8.42 -34.36
CA LEU A 221 8.05 9.67 -35.10
C LEU A 221 9.53 10.13 -35.08
N GLN A 222 10.17 10.07 -33.91
CA GLN A 222 11.56 10.46 -33.72
C GLN A 222 12.52 9.60 -34.55
N ASN A 223 12.32 8.26 -34.59
CA ASN A 223 13.08 7.37 -35.47
C ASN A 223 12.87 7.69 -36.96
N ARG A 224 11.66 8.07 -37.36
CA ARG A 224 11.38 8.49 -38.75
C ARG A 224 12.01 9.85 -39.09
N LEU A 225 12.08 10.78 -38.13
CA LEU A 225 12.79 12.05 -38.29
C LEU A 225 14.31 11.83 -38.40
N MET A 226 14.91 10.96 -37.60
CA MET A 226 16.32 10.56 -37.76
C MET A 226 16.60 9.95 -39.14
N ASP A 227 15.74 9.07 -39.65
CA ASP A 227 15.87 8.47 -40.98
C ASP A 227 15.74 9.51 -42.11
N ILE A 228 14.80 10.45 -41.98
CA ILE A 228 14.63 11.58 -42.92
C ILE A 228 15.87 12.50 -42.90
N ASP A 229 16.40 12.83 -41.72
CA ASP A 229 17.56 13.71 -41.58
C ASP A 229 18.87 13.03 -42.02
N MET A 230 19.03 11.73 -41.80
CA MET A 230 20.12 10.94 -42.40
C MET A 230 20.05 10.93 -43.94
N LYS A 231 18.86 10.84 -44.52
CA LYS A 231 18.65 10.86 -45.97
C LYS A 231 18.91 12.24 -46.56
N LEU A 232 18.41 13.31 -45.93
CA LEU A 232 18.71 14.69 -46.31
C LEU A 232 20.21 14.99 -46.18
N GLY A 233 20.86 14.60 -45.07
CA GLY A 233 22.28 14.82 -44.84
C GLY A 233 23.17 14.15 -45.89
N LYS A 234 22.83 12.92 -46.33
CA LYS A 234 23.54 12.25 -47.43
C LYS A 234 23.36 12.97 -48.77
N ILE A 235 22.15 13.41 -49.11
CA ILE A 235 21.86 14.14 -50.35
C ILE A 235 22.58 15.50 -50.37
N MET A 236 22.55 16.24 -49.25
CA MET A 236 23.22 17.54 -49.13
C MET A 236 24.76 17.43 -49.15
N LYS A 237 25.33 16.30 -48.69
CA LYS A 237 26.75 16.02 -48.89
C LYS A 237 27.08 15.85 -50.37
N LEU A 238 26.37 14.98 -51.08
CA LEU A 238 26.59 14.73 -52.52
C LEU A 238 26.44 16.01 -53.36
N ASP A 239 25.44 16.84 -53.07
CA ASP A 239 25.23 18.15 -53.72
C ASP A 239 26.41 19.12 -53.48
N ASN A 240 26.93 19.18 -52.25
CA ASN A 240 28.11 19.99 -51.91
C ASN A 240 29.41 19.45 -52.53
N ASP A 241 29.61 18.13 -52.49
CA ASP A 241 30.79 17.46 -53.04
C ASP A 241 30.86 17.63 -54.57
N ILE A 242 29.71 17.55 -55.27
CA ILE A 242 29.59 17.83 -56.70
C ILE A 242 29.86 19.31 -57.01
N LYS A 243 29.35 20.25 -56.21
CA LYS A 243 29.63 21.69 -56.38
C LYS A 243 31.12 22.02 -56.18
N ALA A 244 31.77 21.40 -55.20
CA ALA A 244 33.21 21.55 -54.99
C ALA A 244 34.02 21.02 -56.18
N LEU A 245 33.61 19.88 -56.76
CA LEU A 245 34.21 19.34 -57.98
C LEU A 245 33.94 20.21 -59.22
N ASP A 246 32.77 20.82 -59.36
CA ASP A 246 32.46 21.75 -60.46
C ASP A 246 33.30 23.03 -60.39
N SER A 247 33.46 23.62 -59.20
CA SER A 247 34.36 24.76 -59.00
C SER A 247 35.83 24.40 -59.28
N ARG A 248 36.29 23.24 -58.77
CA ARG A 248 37.66 22.75 -59.03
C ARG A 248 37.89 22.46 -60.51
N LYS A 249 36.91 21.88 -61.21
CA LYS A 249 36.96 21.64 -62.66
C LYS A 249 37.13 22.96 -63.41
N LYS A 250 36.30 23.97 -63.12
CA LYS A 250 36.39 25.29 -63.77
C LYS A 250 37.74 25.96 -63.55
N GLN A 251 38.29 25.88 -62.34
CA GLN A 251 39.64 26.41 -62.07
C GLN A 251 40.68 25.68 -62.92
N MET A 252 40.68 24.35 -62.96
CA MET A 252 41.64 23.59 -63.77
C MET A 252 41.44 23.78 -65.28
N GLU A 253 40.23 24.06 -65.77
CA GLU A 253 39.97 24.44 -67.16
C GLU A 253 40.53 25.85 -67.49
N GLN A 254 40.39 26.81 -66.57
CA GLN A 254 40.97 28.15 -66.67
C GLN A 254 42.51 28.09 -66.65
N ASP A 255 43.10 27.45 -65.64
CA ASP A 255 44.54 27.31 -65.42
C ASP A 255 45.27 26.58 -66.58
N ASN A 256 44.56 25.67 -67.27
CA ASN A 256 45.11 24.98 -68.45
C ASN A 256 45.03 25.85 -69.70
N LYS A 257 43.95 26.62 -69.88
CA LYS A 257 43.78 27.52 -71.04
C LYS A 257 44.77 28.69 -70.99
N GLU A 258 45.07 29.22 -69.82
CA GLU A 258 46.13 30.23 -69.63
C GLU A 258 47.53 29.67 -69.92
N LEU A 259 47.74 28.36 -69.73
CA LEU A 259 48.95 27.66 -70.18
C LEU A 259 48.99 27.51 -71.72
N GLU A 260 47.87 27.12 -72.35
CA GLU A 260 47.79 27.01 -73.81
C GLU A 260 48.00 28.36 -74.52
N GLU A 261 47.43 29.44 -73.99
CA GLU A 261 47.56 30.80 -74.55
C GLU A 261 48.97 31.41 -74.41
N THR A 262 49.85 30.81 -73.61
CA THR A 262 51.26 31.22 -73.44
C THR A 262 52.27 30.34 -74.19
N MET A 263 51.81 29.35 -74.98
CA MET A 263 52.68 28.44 -75.74
C MET A 263 52.64 28.73 -77.26
N GLU A 264 53.78 29.06 -77.86
CA GLU A 264 53.86 29.39 -79.30
C GLU A 264 53.52 28.21 -80.23
N GLN A 265 53.79 26.96 -79.83
CA GLN A 265 53.39 25.74 -80.55
C GLN A 265 53.14 24.57 -79.58
N VAL A 266 52.12 23.76 -79.85
CA VAL A 266 51.77 22.53 -79.10
C VAL A 266 52.23 21.30 -79.87
N PHE A 267 52.85 20.34 -79.19
CA PHE A 267 53.37 19.12 -79.81
C PHE A 267 52.24 18.16 -80.24
N GLN A 268 52.25 17.71 -81.51
CA GLN A 268 51.17 16.91 -82.12
C GLN A 268 51.41 15.39 -82.14
N GLY A 269 52.56 14.89 -81.66
CA GLY A 269 52.85 13.45 -81.60
C GLY A 269 52.18 12.73 -80.42
N SER A 270 52.25 11.40 -80.41
CA SER A 270 51.76 10.55 -79.30
C SER A 270 52.46 10.83 -77.97
N ASP A 271 51.88 10.39 -76.86
CA ASP A 271 52.50 10.52 -75.53
C ASP A 271 53.80 9.72 -75.40
N GLU A 272 53.87 8.51 -75.98
CA GLU A 272 55.13 7.76 -76.01
C GLU A 272 56.21 8.49 -76.82
N GLN A 273 55.87 9.10 -77.97
CA GLN A 273 56.82 9.90 -78.74
C GLN A 273 57.26 11.17 -78.00
N LEU A 274 56.34 11.91 -77.36
CA LEU A 274 56.70 13.10 -76.57
C LEU A 274 57.63 12.72 -75.40
N GLN A 275 57.31 11.61 -74.71
CA GLN A 275 58.05 11.16 -73.55
C GLN A 275 59.38 10.48 -73.92
N GLU A 276 59.48 9.84 -75.10
CA GLU A 276 60.74 9.37 -75.67
C GLU A 276 61.62 10.53 -76.14
N ILE A 277 61.06 11.54 -76.81
CA ILE A 277 61.79 12.74 -77.22
C ILE A 277 62.30 13.49 -75.99
N TYR A 278 61.48 13.69 -74.96
CA TYR A 278 61.92 14.30 -73.70
C TYR A 278 62.95 13.44 -72.97
N GLN A 279 62.82 12.10 -72.93
CA GLN A 279 63.84 11.24 -72.34
C GLN A 279 65.16 11.24 -73.12
N ASN A 280 65.13 11.29 -74.46
CA ASN A 280 66.33 11.34 -75.29
C ASN A 280 66.97 12.75 -75.25
N HIS A 281 66.17 13.82 -75.16
CA HIS A 281 66.67 15.17 -74.89
C HIS A 281 67.28 15.25 -73.49
N GLN A 282 66.63 14.72 -72.45
CA GLN A 282 67.20 14.64 -71.10
C GLN A 282 68.43 13.74 -71.01
N ARG A 283 68.53 12.66 -71.79
CA ARG A 283 69.78 11.89 -71.93
C ARG A 283 70.86 12.77 -72.55
N THR A 284 70.57 13.46 -73.65
CA THR A 284 71.51 14.35 -74.35
C THR A 284 71.99 15.50 -73.45
N VAL A 285 71.07 16.17 -72.75
CA VAL A 285 71.37 17.23 -71.77
C VAL A 285 72.17 16.67 -70.61
N ARG A 286 71.72 15.58 -69.95
CA ARG A 286 72.50 14.95 -68.86
C ARG A 286 73.84 14.41 -69.31
N GLU A 287 74.02 14.02 -70.56
CA GLU A 287 75.29 13.55 -71.11
C GLU A 287 76.23 14.72 -71.44
N LYS A 288 75.70 15.88 -71.90
CA LYS A 288 76.45 17.13 -71.98
C LYS A 288 76.80 17.71 -70.60
N GLU A 289 75.87 17.71 -69.65
CA GLU A 289 76.09 18.14 -68.26
C GLU A 289 77.06 17.20 -67.53
N ARG A 290 76.96 15.89 -67.78
CA ARG A 290 77.93 14.90 -67.30
C ARG A 290 79.31 15.16 -67.91
N ARG A 291 79.41 15.40 -69.23
CA ARG A 291 80.68 15.78 -69.86
C ARG A 291 81.21 17.11 -69.34
N LEU A 292 80.35 18.10 -69.05
CA LEU A 292 80.75 19.35 -68.40
C LEU A 292 81.28 19.08 -66.97
N THR A 293 80.61 18.21 -66.22
CA THR A 293 81.00 17.80 -64.85
C THR A 293 82.28 16.97 -64.85
N GLU A 294 82.49 16.12 -65.85
CA GLU A 294 83.71 15.36 -66.06
C GLU A 294 84.85 16.31 -66.49
N CYS A 295 84.64 17.24 -67.42
CA CYS A 295 85.61 18.30 -67.74
C CYS A 295 85.92 19.21 -66.54
N GLN A 296 84.94 19.53 -65.67
CA GLN A 296 85.19 20.25 -64.42
C GLN A 296 86.02 19.42 -63.43
N LYS A 297 85.80 18.11 -63.34
CA LYS A 297 86.62 17.20 -62.54
C LYS A 297 88.04 17.03 -63.12
N GLU A 298 88.20 17.00 -64.44
CA GLU A 298 89.53 17.00 -65.09
C GLU A 298 90.24 18.34 -64.91
N LEU A 299 89.53 19.47 -65.00
CA LEU A 299 90.08 20.80 -64.73
C LEU A 299 90.51 20.94 -63.26
N GLU A 300 89.73 20.39 -62.32
CA GLU A 300 90.11 20.32 -60.92
C GLU A 300 91.28 19.36 -60.67
N LYS A 301 91.33 18.18 -61.32
CA LYS A 301 92.49 17.28 -61.24
C LYS A 301 93.75 17.97 -61.74
N ALA A 302 93.72 18.57 -62.93
CA ALA A 302 94.84 19.32 -63.49
C ALA A 302 95.23 20.51 -62.60
N GLY A 303 94.27 21.23 -62.04
CA GLY A 303 94.51 22.32 -61.08
C GLY A 303 95.17 21.86 -59.78
N ARG A 304 94.70 20.75 -59.21
CA ARG A 304 95.29 20.10 -58.02
C ARG A 304 96.69 19.56 -58.32
N GLU A 305 96.93 19.05 -59.52
CA GLU A 305 98.22 18.51 -59.95
C GLU A 305 99.26 19.62 -60.18
N CYS A 306 98.89 20.73 -60.83
CA CYS A 306 99.73 21.93 -60.88
C CYS A 306 100.06 22.46 -59.47
N GLN A 307 99.14 22.36 -58.50
CA GLN A 307 99.41 22.73 -57.10
C GLN A 307 100.32 21.71 -56.39
N ARG A 308 100.17 20.41 -56.67
CA ARG A 308 101.03 19.35 -56.12
C ARG A 308 102.47 19.52 -56.59
N LEU A 309 102.66 19.67 -57.91
CA LEU A 309 103.98 19.84 -58.53
C LEU A 309 104.68 21.14 -58.07
N ASN A 310 103.94 22.25 -57.89
CA ASN A 310 104.51 23.48 -57.34
C ASN A 310 104.94 23.35 -55.86
N ARG A 311 104.27 22.52 -55.05
CA ARG A 311 104.70 22.24 -53.66
C ARG A 311 106.00 21.43 -53.64
N VAL A 312 106.04 20.31 -54.37
CA VAL A 312 107.25 19.46 -54.49
C VAL A 312 108.46 20.27 -54.97
N LYS A 313 108.27 21.17 -55.93
CA LYS A 313 109.30 22.12 -56.40
C LYS A 313 109.79 23.08 -55.31
N SER A 314 108.92 23.51 -54.40
CA SER A 314 109.26 24.40 -53.28
C SER A 314 109.98 23.66 -52.16
N ASP A 315 109.60 22.41 -51.87
CA ASP A 315 110.18 21.61 -50.79
C ASP A 315 111.62 21.16 -51.14
N LEU A 316 111.87 20.74 -52.38
CA LEU A 316 113.19 20.32 -52.85
C LEU A 316 114.24 21.46 -52.86
N LEU A 317 113.79 22.71 -53.04
CA LEU A 317 114.66 23.90 -52.94
C LEU A 317 115.17 24.17 -51.51
N VAL A 318 114.50 23.63 -50.48
CA VAL A 318 114.91 23.81 -49.08
C VAL A 318 115.96 22.76 -48.67
N GLU A 319 115.81 21.50 -49.09
CA GLU A 319 116.80 20.45 -48.80
C GLU A 319 118.16 20.71 -49.48
N GLN A 320 118.17 21.24 -50.71
CA GLN A 320 119.42 21.51 -51.44
C GLN A 320 120.36 22.44 -50.68
N GLY A 321 119.83 23.46 -49.99
CA GLY A 321 120.63 24.38 -49.18
C GLY A 321 121.20 23.77 -47.89
N ARG A 322 120.66 22.64 -47.42
CA ARG A 322 121.07 21.99 -46.16
C ARG A 322 122.19 20.97 -46.37
N LEU A 323 122.10 20.16 -47.43
CA LEU A 323 123.01 19.04 -47.67
C LEU A 323 124.42 19.45 -48.12
N GLN A 324 124.58 20.66 -48.66
CA GLN A 324 125.86 21.14 -49.19
C GLN A 324 126.89 21.55 -48.11
N LEU A 325 126.54 21.47 -46.82
CA LEU A 325 127.38 21.92 -45.68
C LEU A 325 127.98 20.78 -44.84
N GLU A 326 127.46 19.55 -44.92
CA GLU A 326 127.89 18.44 -44.06
C GLU A 326 128.97 17.53 -44.71
N ALA A 327 129.06 17.49 -46.04
CA ALA A 327 129.88 16.52 -46.76
C ALA A 327 131.40 16.74 -46.63
N ASP A 328 131.87 17.98 -46.64
CA ASP A 328 133.31 18.33 -46.63
C ASP A 328 134.05 17.86 -45.37
N ARG A 329 133.32 17.68 -44.26
CA ARG A 329 133.88 17.48 -42.92
C ARG A 329 134.39 16.07 -42.63
N HIS A 330 133.88 15.03 -43.30
CA HIS A 330 134.15 13.65 -42.91
C HIS A 330 135.54 13.13 -43.35
N THR A 331 135.88 13.28 -44.63
CA THR A 331 137.09 12.69 -45.24
C THR A 331 138.41 13.24 -44.67
N GLN A 332 138.35 14.38 -43.99
CA GLN A 332 139.46 14.97 -43.24
C GLN A 332 139.92 14.08 -42.06
N SER A 333 139.00 13.31 -41.46
CA SER A 333 139.22 12.54 -40.23
C SER A 333 140.21 11.38 -40.38
N ILE A 334 140.22 10.70 -41.54
CA ILE A 334 141.14 9.55 -41.78
C ILE A 334 142.60 10.03 -41.85
N LYS A 335 142.85 11.21 -42.42
CA LYS A 335 144.19 11.83 -42.40
C LYS A 335 144.62 12.25 -41.00
N SER A 336 143.66 12.66 -40.15
CA SER A 336 143.95 13.18 -38.80
C SER A 336 144.64 12.16 -37.90
N ARG A 337 144.07 10.95 -37.74
CA ARG A 337 144.61 9.90 -36.84
C ARG A 337 146.09 9.60 -37.11
N ASP A 338 146.42 9.41 -38.38
CA ASP A 338 147.77 9.05 -38.83
C ASP A 338 148.75 10.23 -38.79
N THR A 339 148.22 11.46 -38.69
CA THR A 339 148.99 12.68 -38.42
C THR A 339 149.19 12.88 -36.92
N GLN A 340 148.19 12.56 -36.07
CA GLN A 340 148.21 12.82 -34.64
C GLN A 340 149.30 12.04 -33.87
N VAL A 341 149.53 10.77 -34.20
CA VAL A 341 150.62 9.98 -33.58
C VAL A 341 151.99 10.59 -33.92
N ARG A 342 152.17 11.05 -35.17
CA ARG A 342 153.37 11.77 -35.63
C ARG A 342 153.53 13.14 -34.98
N SER A 343 152.45 13.91 -34.86
CA SER A 343 152.53 15.27 -34.32
C SER A 343 152.73 15.27 -32.82
N LEU A 344 152.12 14.34 -32.08
CA LEU A 344 152.28 14.28 -30.63
C LEU A 344 153.64 13.70 -30.22
N SER A 345 154.21 12.76 -30.98
CA SER A 345 155.63 12.37 -30.81
C SER A 345 156.60 13.48 -31.18
N SER A 346 156.33 14.24 -32.24
CA SER A 346 157.13 15.44 -32.58
C SER A 346 156.97 16.60 -31.59
N TYR A 347 155.87 16.69 -30.85
CA TYR A 347 155.62 17.72 -29.83
C TYR A 347 156.20 17.36 -28.45
N LEU A 348 156.51 16.08 -28.23
CA LEU A 348 157.09 15.54 -27.01
C LEU A 348 158.52 14.98 -27.23
N GLU A 349 159.12 15.24 -28.40
CA GLU A 349 160.48 14.84 -28.80
C GLU A 349 160.77 13.32 -28.67
N MET A 350 159.82 12.47 -29.08
CA MET A 350 159.90 11.00 -28.98
C MET A 350 160.23 10.32 -30.32
N GLU A 351 161.36 9.61 -30.40
CA GLU A 351 161.78 8.89 -31.61
C GLU A 351 160.97 7.60 -31.90
N GLY A 352 160.89 7.21 -33.18
CA GLY A 352 160.40 5.88 -33.62
C GLY A 352 159.00 5.83 -34.23
N TYR A 353 158.29 6.96 -34.31
CA TYR A 353 156.88 7.05 -34.68
C TYR A 353 156.64 7.69 -36.07
N ASP A 354 157.56 7.46 -37.01
CA ASP A 354 157.69 8.29 -38.21
C ASP A 354 156.89 7.86 -39.45
N ARG A 355 156.22 6.69 -39.44
CA ARG A 355 155.54 6.12 -40.63
C ARG A 355 154.18 5.48 -40.32
N PRO A 356 153.05 6.18 -40.56
CA PRO A 356 151.72 5.58 -40.52
C PRO A 356 151.44 4.69 -41.75
N PRO A 357 150.44 3.78 -41.69
CA PRO A 357 149.61 3.48 -40.51
C PRO A 357 150.36 2.62 -39.48
N PHE A 358 150.13 2.90 -38.19
CA PHE A 358 150.86 2.28 -37.08
C PHE A 358 150.20 0.98 -36.59
N THR A 359 150.99 0.11 -35.95
CA THR A 359 150.51 -1.14 -35.34
C THR A 359 150.21 -0.98 -33.85
N THR A 360 149.31 -1.80 -33.31
CA THR A 360 148.78 -1.69 -31.93
C THR A 360 149.87 -1.67 -30.86
N LEU A 361 150.89 -2.51 -31.02
CA LEU A 361 151.99 -2.69 -30.06
C LEU A 361 152.96 -1.49 -30.03
N GLN A 362 152.95 -0.63 -31.06
CA GLN A 362 153.68 0.64 -31.03
C GLN A 362 152.92 1.70 -30.21
N LEU A 363 151.59 1.73 -30.29
CA LEU A 363 150.76 2.74 -29.61
C LEU A 363 150.85 2.63 -28.07
N GLU A 364 151.03 1.43 -27.52
CA GLU A 364 151.16 1.20 -26.08
C GLU A 364 152.44 1.82 -25.49
N SER A 365 153.57 1.74 -26.20
CA SER A 365 154.84 2.35 -25.75
C SER A 365 154.79 3.89 -25.77
N PHE A 366 154.05 4.48 -26.71
CA PHE A 366 153.86 5.93 -26.78
C PHE A 366 153.09 6.45 -25.57
N HIS A 367 152.04 5.73 -25.17
CA HIS A 367 151.06 6.17 -24.17
C HIS A 367 151.67 6.40 -22.77
N SER A 368 152.77 5.72 -22.42
CA SER A 368 153.37 5.80 -21.08
C SER A 368 154.17 7.09 -20.81
N HIS A 369 154.61 7.83 -21.83
CA HIS A 369 155.40 9.05 -21.63
C HIS A 369 154.54 10.31 -21.50
N VAL A 370 153.36 10.32 -22.15
CA VAL A 370 152.46 11.50 -22.13
C VAL A 370 151.88 11.73 -20.73
N THR A 371 151.63 10.67 -19.97
CA THR A 371 150.94 10.72 -18.66
C THR A 371 151.65 11.62 -17.64
N GLN A 372 152.98 11.64 -17.61
CA GLN A 372 153.75 12.45 -16.64
C GLN A 372 153.65 13.96 -16.90
N ARG A 373 153.17 14.39 -18.08
CA ARG A 373 153.06 15.81 -18.44
C ARG A 373 151.72 16.45 -18.07
N LEU A 374 150.71 15.65 -17.72
CA LEU A 374 149.34 16.10 -17.53
C LEU A 374 149.12 16.87 -16.21
N GLU A 375 149.77 16.42 -15.13
CA GLU A 375 149.54 16.90 -13.75
C GLU A 375 149.89 18.38 -13.50
N GLN A 376 150.60 19.05 -14.42
CA GLN A 376 151.04 20.45 -14.24
C GLN A 376 150.08 21.51 -14.79
N GLU A 377 149.09 21.14 -15.61
CA GLU A 377 148.18 22.12 -16.24
C GLU A 377 146.90 22.38 -15.41
N GLU A 378 146.42 21.38 -14.67
CA GLU A 378 145.12 21.42 -13.96
C GLU A 378 145.01 22.56 -12.94
N GLU A 379 146.10 22.90 -12.24
CA GLU A 379 146.09 23.92 -11.18
C GLU A 379 145.81 25.34 -11.71
N THR A 380 146.19 25.64 -12.96
CA THR A 380 146.04 26.98 -13.54
C THR A 380 144.59 27.32 -13.91
N VAL A 381 143.79 26.32 -14.25
CA VAL A 381 142.41 26.47 -14.77
C VAL A 381 141.49 27.07 -13.71
N SER A 382 141.71 26.73 -12.45
CA SER A 382 140.76 27.01 -11.37
C SER A 382 140.65 28.49 -10.97
N GLN A 383 141.64 29.33 -11.29
CA GLN A 383 141.60 30.76 -10.93
C GLN A 383 140.78 31.61 -11.91
N VAL A 384 140.82 31.29 -13.21
CA VAL A 384 140.15 32.08 -14.27
C VAL A 384 138.62 32.01 -14.17
N MET A 385 138.08 30.94 -13.57
CA MET A 385 136.64 30.69 -13.49
C MET A 385 135.87 31.68 -12.61
N ALA A 386 136.47 32.18 -11.52
CA ALA A 386 135.76 33.05 -10.57
C ALA A 386 135.40 34.41 -11.18
N ASP A 387 136.35 35.01 -11.92
CA ASP A 387 136.28 36.38 -12.44
C ASP A 387 135.19 36.58 -13.52
N LEU A 388 134.77 35.50 -14.16
CA LEU A 388 133.71 35.51 -15.17
C LEU A 388 132.32 35.31 -14.56
N GLN A 389 132.24 34.73 -13.35
CA GLN A 389 130.98 34.37 -12.70
C GLN A 389 130.22 35.61 -12.19
N GLU A 390 130.92 36.62 -11.68
CA GLU A 390 130.32 37.90 -11.26
C GLU A 390 129.68 38.66 -12.43
N LYS A 391 130.31 38.64 -13.60
CA LYS A 391 129.86 39.36 -14.81
C LYS A 391 128.59 38.76 -15.41
N GLU A 392 128.37 37.46 -15.23
CA GLU A 392 127.15 36.76 -15.61
C GLU A 392 125.95 37.20 -14.75
N GLN A 393 126.16 37.36 -13.44
CA GLN A 393 125.11 37.76 -12.49
C GLN A 393 124.60 39.19 -12.74
N GLN A 394 125.47 40.12 -13.16
CA GLN A 394 125.05 41.47 -13.56
C GLN A 394 124.17 41.44 -14.82
N LYS A 395 124.53 40.63 -15.83
CA LYS A 395 123.72 40.46 -17.07
C LYS A 395 122.33 39.87 -16.78
N GLN A 396 122.19 39.01 -15.76
CA GLN A 396 120.89 38.47 -15.37
C GLN A 396 119.91 39.56 -14.90
N GLN A 397 120.36 40.54 -14.12
CA GLN A 397 119.47 41.60 -13.60
C GLN A 397 118.85 42.45 -14.73
N SER A 398 119.64 42.81 -15.76
CA SER A 398 119.14 43.57 -16.91
C SER A 398 118.17 42.77 -17.79
N ILE A 399 118.25 41.44 -17.81
CA ILE A 399 117.31 40.57 -18.53
C ILE A 399 115.91 40.64 -17.89
N ASP A 400 115.83 40.62 -16.56
CA ASP A 400 114.56 40.58 -15.86
C ASP A 400 113.84 41.95 -15.87
N GLU A 401 114.55 43.07 -15.76
CA GLU A 401 113.97 44.40 -15.96
C GLU A 401 113.30 44.57 -17.35
N MET A 402 113.91 43.99 -18.38
CA MET A 402 113.39 44.05 -19.75
C MET A 402 112.21 43.10 -19.96
N ARG A 403 112.18 41.98 -19.21
CA ARG A 403 111.07 41.02 -19.18
C ARG A 403 109.80 41.61 -18.53
N ASP A 404 109.94 42.36 -17.44
CA ASP A 404 108.81 43.03 -16.80
C ASP A 404 108.18 44.09 -17.72
N LYS A 405 109.01 44.92 -18.37
CA LYS A 405 108.55 45.93 -19.35
C LYS A 405 107.80 45.27 -20.53
N LYS A 406 108.31 44.13 -21.03
CA LYS A 406 107.64 43.34 -22.08
C LYS A 406 106.27 42.83 -21.62
N THR A 407 106.18 42.16 -20.47
CA THR A 407 104.90 41.60 -19.98
C THR A 407 103.86 42.66 -19.62
N GLY A 408 104.26 43.86 -19.22
CA GLY A 408 103.35 45.00 -19.03
C GLY A 408 102.67 45.45 -20.35
N LEU A 409 103.44 45.50 -21.44
CA LEU A 409 102.89 45.83 -22.77
C LEU A 409 102.05 44.68 -23.36
N GLU A 410 102.44 43.42 -23.14
CA GLU A 410 101.65 42.24 -23.56
C GLU A 410 100.25 42.23 -22.91
N ARG A 411 100.16 42.48 -21.59
CA ARG A 411 98.87 42.65 -20.88
C ARG A 411 98.06 43.84 -21.40
N THR A 412 98.72 44.92 -21.81
CA THR A 412 98.04 46.11 -22.38
C THR A 412 97.44 45.80 -23.76
N VAL A 413 98.15 45.04 -24.58
CA VAL A 413 97.67 44.54 -25.89
C VAL A 413 96.47 43.61 -25.71
N GLU A 414 96.49 42.73 -24.70
CA GLU A 414 95.41 41.81 -24.36
C GLU A 414 94.15 42.56 -23.89
N LEU A 415 94.27 43.44 -22.89
CA LEU A 415 93.15 44.26 -22.39
C LEU A 415 92.48 45.12 -23.48
N LYS A 416 93.26 45.78 -24.35
CA LYS A 416 92.69 46.57 -25.46
C LYS A 416 92.02 45.69 -26.52
N ARG A 417 92.53 44.48 -26.77
CA ARG A 417 91.93 43.51 -27.70
C ARG A 417 90.59 42.97 -27.18
N ASP A 418 90.46 42.73 -25.88
CA ASP A 418 89.19 42.30 -25.28
C ASP A 418 88.11 43.40 -25.34
N LEU A 419 88.51 44.66 -25.10
CA LEU A 419 87.63 45.83 -25.28
C LEU A 419 87.20 45.98 -26.75
N GLN A 420 88.14 45.84 -27.69
CA GLN A 420 87.86 45.85 -29.14
C GLN A 420 86.86 44.73 -29.52
N GLY A 421 87.02 43.53 -28.96
CA GLY A 421 86.13 42.38 -29.20
C GLY A 421 84.70 42.62 -28.69
N LYS A 422 84.54 43.18 -27.48
CA LYS A 422 83.23 43.54 -26.91
C LYS A 422 82.52 44.57 -27.78
N LYS A 423 83.19 45.67 -28.12
CA LYS A 423 82.65 46.72 -28.99
C LYS A 423 82.30 46.20 -30.39
N GLN A 424 83.09 45.29 -30.96
CA GLN A 424 82.75 44.62 -32.23
C GLN A 424 81.49 43.75 -32.13
N GLN A 425 81.21 43.13 -30.98
CA GLN A 425 79.98 42.36 -30.80
C GLN A 425 78.76 43.27 -30.57
N GLU A 426 78.91 44.36 -29.80
CA GLU A 426 77.88 45.39 -29.62
C GLU A 426 77.49 46.01 -30.99
N LEU A 427 78.48 46.38 -31.82
CA LEU A 427 78.26 46.87 -33.18
C LEU A 427 77.52 45.86 -34.07
N ARG A 428 77.80 44.56 -33.96
CA ARG A 428 77.08 43.51 -34.70
C ARG A 428 75.62 43.41 -34.26
N ASN A 429 75.37 43.50 -32.95
CA ASN A 429 74.02 43.43 -32.40
C ASN A 429 73.17 44.62 -32.89
N ILE A 430 73.71 45.85 -32.83
CA ILE A 430 73.00 47.05 -33.31
C ILE A 430 72.75 47.00 -34.82
N ARG A 431 73.73 46.56 -35.62
CA ARG A 431 73.53 46.39 -37.08
C ARG A 431 72.46 45.34 -37.41
N ALA A 432 72.37 44.26 -36.63
CA ALA A 432 71.32 43.26 -36.78
C ALA A 432 69.93 43.78 -36.34
N GLU A 433 69.87 44.76 -35.42
CA GLU A 433 68.62 45.44 -35.06
C GLU A 433 68.19 46.44 -36.14
N LEU A 434 69.14 47.21 -36.69
CA LEU A 434 68.90 48.10 -37.84
C LEU A 434 68.38 47.35 -39.08
N GLN A 435 68.97 46.20 -39.44
CA GLN A 435 68.48 45.35 -40.54
C GLN A 435 67.06 44.79 -40.33
N ARG A 436 66.49 44.89 -39.11
CA ARG A 436 65.09 44.52 -38.83
C ARG A 436 64.14 45.73 -38.87
N LEU A 437 64.67 46.94 -38.96
CA LEU A 437 63.93 48.20 -39.11
C LEU A 437 63.95 48.70 -40.57
N GLU A 438 64.90 48.26 -41.40
CA GLU A 438 64.92 48.53 -42.85
C GLU A 438 63.57 48.18 -43.51
N GLY A 439 63.01 49.14 -44.26
CA GLY A 439 61.69 49.04 -44.91
C GLY A 439 60.56 49.79 -44.21
N SER A 440 60.66 50.07 -42.90
CA SER A 440 59.60 50.69 -42.08
C SER A 440 59.05 52.00 -42.65
N SER A 441 59.90 52.82 -43.29
CA SER A 441 59.52 54.08 -43.95
C SER A 441 58.44 53.89 -45.04
N SER A 442 58.49 52.81 -45.81
CA SER A 442 57.50 52.54 -46.88
C SER A 442 56.11 52.22 -46.31
N ARG A 443 56.05 51.34 -45.30
CA ARG A 443 54.80 50.98 -44.62
C ARG A 443 54.19 52.17 -43.86
N LEU A 444 55.00 53.09 -43.37
CA LEU A 444 54.51 54.32 -42.72
C LEU A 444 53.73 55.20 -43.74
N GLN A 445 54.22 55.34 -44.97
CA GLN A 445 53.52 56.06 -46.05
C GLN A 445 52.23 55.34 -46.51
N GLU A 446 52.20 54.01 -46.50
CA GLU A 446 50.97 53.24 -46.74
C GLU A 446 49.93 53.49 -45.63
N LEU A 447 50.34 53.37 -44.36
CA LEU A 447 49.49 53.60 -43.19
C LEU A 447 48.94 55.03 -43.14
N GLU A 448 49.64 56.04 -43.66
CA GLU A 448 49.07 57.39 -43.82
C GLU A 448 47.90 57.43 -44.81
N ASN A 449 48.02 56.72 -45.93
CA ASN A 449 46.96 56.65 -46.94
C ASN A 449 45.78 55.77 -46.49
N GLU A 450 46.06 54.69 -45.74
CA GLU A 450 45.05 53.85 -45.10
C GLU A 450 44.28 54.64 -44.02
N LEU A 451 44.98 55.30 -43.09
CA LEU A 451 44.37 56.13 -42.05
C LEU A 451 43.51 57.26 -42.66
N ALA A 452 44.04 57.99 -43.64
CA ALA A 452 43.31 59.04 -44.34
C ALA A 452 42.13 58.51 -45.19
N LYS A 453 42.01 57.21 -45.41
CA LYS A 453 40.80 56.58 -45.97
C LYS A 453 39.80 56.23 -44.87
N VAL A 454 40.21 55.50 -43.83
CA VAL A 454 39.30 55.05 -42.75
C VAL A 454 38.73 56.26 -41.96
N GLU A 455 39.49 57.34 -41.78
CA GLU A 455 38.98 58.59 -41.17
C GLU A 455 37.85 59.24 -42.02
N ARG A 456 37.91 59.16 -43.35
CA ARG A 456 36.84 59.63 -44.25
C ARG A 456 35.63 58.70 -44.23
N ASP A 457 35.85 57.39 -44.25
CA ASP A 457 34.79 56.38 -44.19
C ASP A 457 34.02 56.49 -42.85
N LEU A 458 34.74 56.72 -41.74
CA LEU A 458 34.16 57.05 -40.43
C LEU A 458 33.35 58.35 -40.45
N GLN A 459 33.90 59.43 -41.03
CA GLN A 459 33.21 60.72 -41.09
C GLN A 459 31.91 60.62 -41.90
N SER A 460 31.91 59.87 -43.01
CA SER A 460 30.71 59.59 -43.80
C SER A 460 29.69 58.77 -43.02
N ALA A 461 30.11 57.68 -42.36
CA ALA A 461 29.23 56.85 -41.53
C ALA A 461 28.54 57.66 -40.42
N VAL A 462 29.29 58.51 -39.70
CA VAL A 462 28.75 59.38 -38.64
C VAL A 462 27.76 60.41 -39.20
N GLN A 463 28.03 61.01 -40.37
CA GLN A 463 27.09 61.96 -41.00
C GLN A 463 25.83 61.29 -41.55
N SER A 464 25.88 60.00 -41.89
CA SER A 464 24.72 59.22 -42.38
C SER A 464 23.86 58.58 -41.28
N SER A 465 24.27 58.67 -40.01
CA SER A 465 23.64 57.95 -38.90
C SER A 465 22.42 58.68 -38.32
N ASN A 466 21.25 58.05 -38.39
CA ASN A 466 20.00 58.55 -37.80
C ASN A 466 19.67 57.96 -36.41
N VAL A 467 20.70 57.54 -35.66
CA VAL A 467 20.59 56.91 -34.33
C VAL A 467 19.66 57.65 -33.35
N GLU A 468 19.69 58.99 -33.30
CA GLU A 468 18.85 59.75 -32.35
C GLU A 468 17.36 59.77 -32.74
N GLU A 469 17.02 59.78 -34.03
CA GLU A 469 15.63 59.62 -34.50
C GLU A 469 15.12 58.21 -34.18
N LEU A 470 15.94 57.19 -34.44
CA LEU A 470 15.61 55.80 -34.13
C LEU A 470 15.40 55.56 -32.63
N LYS A 471 16.15 56.24 -31.76
CA LYS A 471 15.91 56.22 -30.30
C LYS A 471 14.55 56.80 -29.93
N ALA A 472 14.20 57.96 -30.49
CA ALA A 472 12.90 58.61 -30.23
C ALA A 472 11.72 57.72 -30.67
N GLU A 473 11.84 57.05 -31.82
CA GLU A 473 10.87 56.03 -32.25
C GLU A 473 10.78 54.84 -31.27
N VAL A 474 11.92 54.37 -30.74
CA VAL A 474 11.95 53.28 -29.75
C VAL A 474 11.29 53.68 -28.44
N GLU A 475 11.44 54.93 -27.99
CA GLU A 475 10.72 55.44 -26.81
C GLU A 475 9.20 55.51 -27.06
N GLU A 476 8.77 55.91 -28.25
CA GLU A 476 7.33 55.96 -28.60
C GLU A 476 6.70 54.57 -28.69
N LEU A 477 7.37 53.61 -29.35
CA LEU A 477 6.95 52.20 -29.37
C LEU A 477 6.93 51.59 -27.95
N GLN A 478 7.79 52.07 -27.06
CA GLN A 478 7.81 51.65 -25.66
C GLN A 478 6.68 52.29 -24.82
N ARG A 479 6.20 53.49 -25.18
CA ARG A 479 4.94 54.06 -24.66
C ARG A 479 3.73 53.26 -25.15
N GLU A 480 3.61 53.02 -26.47
CA GLU A 480 2.54 52.21 -27.06
C GLU A 480 2.45 50.83 -26.40
N LYS A 481 3.59 50.13 -26.26
CA LYS A 481 3.65 48.82 -25.60
C LYS A 481 3.15 48.88 -24.15
N ALA A 482 3.45 49.95 -23.40
CA ALA A 482 3.00 50.10 -22.01
C ALA A 482 1.49 50.35 -21.87
N GLU A 483 0.82 50.87 -22.91
CA GLU A 483 -0.64 51.01 -22.93
C GLU A 483 -1.34 49.71 -23.38
N LEU A 484 -0.75 48.99 -24.33
CA LEU A 484 -1.17 47.63 -24.69
C LEU A 484 -1.05 46.67 -23.48
N ASP A 485 0.03 46.79 -22.69
CA ASP A 485 0.20 46.06 -21.42
C ASP A 485 -0.90 46.35 -20.38
N ARG A 486 -1.47 47.57 -20.37
CA ARG A 486 -2.54 47.96 -19.43
C ARG A 486 -3.90 47.40 -19.88
N THR A 487 -4.21 47.53 -21.17
CA THR A 487 -5.46 47.03 -21.76
C THR A 487 -5.53 45.50 -21.71
N GLN A 488 -4.41 44.80 -22.00
CA GLN A 488 -4.31 43.35 -21.86
C GLN A 488 -4.65 42.87 -20.43
N ARG A 489 -4.15 43.58 -19.40
CA ARG A 489 -4.45 43.30 -17.98
C ARG A 489 -5.88 43.65 -17.55
N GLN A 490 -6.59 44.49 -18.29
CA GLN A 490 -8.03 44.74 -18.08
C GLN A 490 -8.86 43.62 -18.71
N LEU A 491 -8.55 43.25 -19.96
CA LEU A 491 -9.17 42.11 -20.66
C LEU A 491 -8.95 40.78 -19.90
N ASP A 492 -7.80 40.58 -19.26
CA ASP A 492 -7.56 39.42 -18.40
C ASP A 492 -8.52 39.33 -17.21
N LYS A 493 -8.78 40.46 -16.53
CA LYS A 493 -9.72 40.51 -15.40
C LYS A 493 -11.17 40.34 -15.87
N GLU A 494 -11.52 40.92 -17.02
CA GLU A 494 -12.83 40.75 -17.65
C GLU A 494 -13.06 39.27 -18.04
N MET A 495 -12.03 38.62 -18.59
CA MET A 495 -12.02 37.20 -18.93
C MET A 495 -12.10 36.28 -17.70
N GLU A 496 -11.42 36.60 -16.60
CA GLU A 496 -11.51 35.85 -15.33
C GLU A 496 -12.93 35.95 -14.70
N MET A 497 -13.52 37.15 -14.72
CA MET A 497 -14.92 37.37 -14.31
C MET A 497 -15.89 36.60 -15.22
N LEU A 498 -15.76 36.68 -16.54
CA LEU A 498 -16.64 35.96 -17.47
C LEU A 498 -16.51 34.44 -17.34
N ASN A 499 -15.31 33.90 -17.10
CA ASN A 499 -15.11 32.47 -16.86
C ASN A 499 -15.70 31.99 -15.52
N THR A 500 -15.54 32.77 -14.45
CA THR A 500 -16.15 32.43 -13.15
C THR A 500 -17.68 32.52 -13.19
N HIS A 501 -18.25 33.52 -13.86
CA HIS A 501 -19.70 33.60 -14.11
C HIS A 501 -20.20 32.46 -15.00
N THR A 502 -19.46 32.06 -16.05
CA THR A 502 -19.83 30.94 -16.93
C THR A 502 -19.76 29.59 -16.21
N THR A 503 -18.78 29.42 -15.31
CA THR A 503 -18.69 28.25 -14.43
C THR A 503 -19.88 28.20 -13.45
N ALA A 504 -20.20 29.33 -12.81
CA ALA A 504 -21.36 29.44 -11.91
C ALA A 504 -22.69 29.22 -12.64
N ARG A 505 -22.83 29.69 -13.89
CA ARG A 505 -24.00 29.44 -14.75
C ARG A 505 -24.13 27.96 -15.12
N THR A 506 -23.03 27.31 -15.49
CA THR A 506 -23.01 25.87 -15.82
C THR A 506 -23.41 25.02 -14.61
N GLN A 507 -22.88 25.34 -13.43
CA GLN A 507 -23.26 24.70 -12.16
C GLN A 507 -24.73 24.97 -11.81
N MET A 508 -25.22 26.20 -11.98
CA MET A 508 -26.63 26.54 -11.79
C MET A 508 -27.55 25.78 -12.74
N ASP A 509 -27.19 25.64 -14.02
CA ASP A 509 -28.02 24.94 -15.01
C ASP A 509 -27.99 23.40 -14.82
N MET A 510 -26.90 22.84 -14.26
CA MET A 510 -26.90 21.47 -13.72
C MET A 510 -27.84 21.32 -12.51
N LEU A 511 -27.78 22.25 -11.54
CA LEU A 511 -28.66 22.23 -10.36
C LEU A 511 -30.15 22.42 -10.74
N LYS A 512 -30.45 23.22 -11.76
CA LYS A 512 -31.81 23.33 -12.32
C LYS A 512 -32.30 22.00 -12.90
N ARG A 513 -31.44 21.22 -13.56
CA ARG A 513 -31.79 19.88 -14.07
C ARG A 513 -32.09 18.91 -12.92
N ASP A 514 -31.23 18.85 -11.90
CA ASP A 514 -31.47 18.05 -10.68
C ASP A 514 -32.77 18.46 -9.97
N LYS A 515 -33.07 19.77 -9.90
CA LYS A 515 -34.36 20.26 -9.44
C LYS A 515 -35.51 19.71 -10.29
N THR A 516 -35.50 19.88 -11.61
CA THR A 516 -36.61 19.43 -12.47
C THR A 516 -36.81 17.91 -12.44
N GLU A 517 -35.74 17.13 -12.30
CA GLU A 517 -35.82 15.67 -12.16
C GLU A 517 -36.48 15.28 -10.82
N LYS A 518 -36.09 15.92 -9.72
CA LYS A 518 -36.67 15.65 -8.39
C LYS A 518 -38.11 16.16 -8.26
N GLU A 519 -38.46 17.29 -8.87
CA GLU A 519 -39.85 17.75 -9.01
C GLU A 519 -40.71 16.73 -9.76
N GLU A 520 -40.15 16.10 -10.80
CA GLU A 520 -40.83 15.06 -11.58
C GLU A 520 -40.98 13.74 -10.80
N GLN A 521 -40.01 13.34 -9.97
CA GLN A 521 -40.19 12.19 -9.07
C GLN A 521 -41.26 12.44 -7.99
N VAL A 522 -41.29 13.65 -7.41
CA VAL A 522 -42.37 14.07 -6.49
C VAL A 522 -43.73 14.07 -7.19
N ARG A 523 -43.80 14.57 -8.44
CA ARG A 523 -45.02 14.57 -9.26
C ARG A 523 -45.52 13.14 -9.50
N LYS A 524 -44.64 12.21 -9.88
CA LYS A 524 -44.96 10.78 -10.10
C LYS A 524 -45.50 10.10 -8.85
N ILE A 525 -44.86 10.31 -7.69
CA ILE A 525 -45.34 9.74 -6.41
C ILE A 525 -46.71 10.31 -6.06
N LYS A 526 -46.93 11.62 -6.24
CA LYS A 526 -48.25 12.22 -6.03
C LYS A 526 -49.31 11.63 -6.96
N SER A 527 -49.07 11.57 -8.28
CA SER A 527 -50.04 11.00 -9.22
C SER A 527 -50.34 9.53 -8.97
N ARG A 528 -49.37 8.75 -8.45
CA ARG A 528 -49.52 7.31 -8.19
C ARG A 528 -50.50 7.01 -7.06
N HIS A 529 -50.49 7.81 -5.99
CA HIS A 529 -51.23 7.53 -4.75
C HIS A 529 -52.30 8.59 -4.44
N SER A 530 -52.58 9.51 -5.36
CA SER A 530 -53.52 10.62 -5.09
C SER A 530 -54.94 10.13 -4.86
N GLU A 531 -55.39 9.11 -5.58
CA GLU A 531 -56.76 8.60 -5.45
C GLU A 531 -56.93 7.86 -4.12
N ASP A 532 -56.04 6.91 -3.80
CA ASP A 532 -56.03 6.18 -2.53
C ASP A 532 -55.97 7.10 -1.30
N LEU A 533 -55.01 8.03 -1.28
CA LEU A 533 -54.77 8.88 -0.10
C LEU A 533 -55.86 9.95 0.07
N VAL A 534 -56.38 10.53 -1.01
CA VAL A 534 -57.51 11.47 -0.92
C VAL A 534 -58.80 10.74 -0.57
N SER A 535 -59.00 9.49 -1.00
CA SER A 535 -60.13 8.67 -0.57
C SER A 535 -60.08 8.30 0.92
N LEU A 536 -58.88 8.12 1.50
CA LEU A 536 -58.70 7.72 2.90
C LEU A 536 -58.59 8.90 3.89
N LEU A 537 -58.02 10.04 3.48
CA LEU A 537 -57.79 11.21 4.36
C LEU A 537 -58.44 12.52 3.87
N GLY A 538 -59.14 12.53 2.73
CA GLY A 538 -59.76 13.72 2.14
C GLY A 538 -58.78 14.73 1.53
N HIS A 539 -57.47 14.49 1.66
CA HIS A 539 -56.38 15.31 1.15
C HIS A 539 -55.12 14.45 0.98
N PHE A 540 -54.09 14.95 0.29
CA PHE A 540 -52.79 14.28 0.21
C PHE A 540 -51.96 14.62 1.46
N PRO A 541 -51.71 13.68 2.39
CA PRO A 541 -51.04 13.98 3.65
C PRO A 541 -49.53 14.13 3.50
N ASN A 542 -48.90 14.82 4.45
CA ASN A 542 -47.46 14.69 4.69
C ASN A 542 -47.14 13.36 5.41
N LYS A 543 -45.86 12.98 5.47
CA LYS A 543 -45.41 11.72 6.08
C LYS A 543 -45.96 11.50 7.50
N LYS A 544 -45.92 12.54 8.34
CA LYS A 544 -46.35 12.44 9.74
C LYS A 544 -47.85 12.32 9.87
N GLU A 545 -48.62 13.05 9.05
CA GLU A 545 -50.08 12.95 9.00
C GLU A 545 -50.53 11.53 8.64
N LEU A 546 -49.85 10.87 7.70
CA LEU A 546 -50.12 9.46 7.38
C LEU A 546 -49.69 8.52 8.52
N GLU A 547 -48.53 8.71 9.15
CA GLU A 547 -48.08 7.89 10.29
C GLU A 547 -49.04 8.00 11.50
N ASP A 548 -49.49 9.22 11.83
CA ASP A 548 -50.46 9.48 12.91
C ASP A 548 -51.85 8.88 12.57
N TRP A 549 -52.30 8.95 11.31
CA TRP A 549 -53.57 8.37 10.86
C TRP A 549 -53.53 6.83 10.87
N ILE A 550 -52.44 6.21 10.37
CA ILE A 550 -52.26 4.75 10.44
C ILE A 550 -52.29 4.31 11.91
N TYR A 551 -51.61 5.02 12.81
CA TYR A 551 -51.63 4.70 14.23
C TYR A 551 -53.02 4.83 14.87
N ALA A 552 -53.83 5.82 14.46
CA ALA A 552 -55.22 5.93 14.87
C ALA A 552 -56.06 4.73 14.38
N LYS A 553 -55.92 4.32 13.12
CA LYS A 553 -56.60 3.14 12.56
C LYS A 553 -56.14 1.83 13.20
N SER A 554 -54.83 1.65 13.46
CA SER A 554 -54.32 0.52 14.26
C SER A 554 -55.02 0.43 15.62
N LYS A 555 -55.31 1.56 16.27
CA LYS A 555 -56.00 1.62 17.57
C LYS A 555 -57.49 1.28 17.44
N GLU A 556 -58.16 1.72 16.39
CA GLU A 556 -59.56 1.35 16.07
C GLU A 556 -59.71 -0.15 15.79
N ILE A 557 -58.80 -0.72 14.96
CA ILE A 557 -58.71 -2.15 14.64
C ILE A 557 -58.57 -2.98 15.92
N ASN A 558 -57.65 -2.60 16.82
CA ASN A 558 -57.47 -3.29 18.09
C ASN A 558 -58.70 -3.14 19.01
N GLY A 559 -59.32 -1.96 19.09
CA GLY A 559 -60.55 -1.76 19.85
C GLY A 559 -61.74 -2.59 19.34
N THR A 560 -61.84 -2.78 18.03
CA THR A 560 -62.86 -3.64 17.40
C THR A 560 -62.55 -5.12 17.67
N ARG A 561 -61.28 -5.53 17.57
CA ARG A 561 -60.82 -6.88 17.94
C ARG A 561 -61.10 -7.22 19.41
N ASP A 562 -60.94 -6.27 20.32
CA ASP A 562 -61.27 -6.43 21.75
C ASP A 562 -62.79 -6.57 22.00
N ARG A 563 -63.64 -5.91 21.20
CA ARG A 563 -65.11 -6.09 21.26
C ARG A 563 -65.52 -7.46 20.73
N LEU A 564 -65.01 -7.83 19.57
CA LEU A 564 -65.23 -9.12 18.91
C LEU A 564 -64.77 -10.29 19.81
N SER A 565 -63.66 -10.12 20.54
CA SER A 565 -63.19 -11.11 21.53
C SER A 565 -64.08 -11.21 22.78
N LYS A 566 -64.87 -10.19 23.12
CA LYS A 566 -65.88 -10.26 24.19
C LYS A 566 -67.14 -10.96 23.68
N LEU A 567 -67.69 -10.49 22.56
CA LEU A 567 -68.88 -11.08 21.94
C LEU A 567 -68.72 -12.58 21.68
N ASN A 568 -67.56 -13.02 21.15
CA ASN A 568 -67.27 -14.45 20.98
C ASN A 568 -67.18 -15.23 22.31
N LYS A 569 -66.72 -14.61 23.39
CA LYS A 569 -66.66 -15.23 24.72
C LYS A 569 -68.06 -15.35 25.34
N ASP A 570 -68.86 -14.30 25.20
CA ASP A 570 -70.23 -14.24 25.70
C ASP A 570 -71.13 -15.22 24.92
N LEU A 571 -70.93 -15.31 23.60
CA LEU A 571 -71.52 -16.32 22.71
C LEU A 571 -71.14 -17.74 23.13
N ALA A 572 -69.85 -18.03 23.31
CA ALA A 572 -69.39 -19.35 23.76
C ALA A 572 -69.96 -19.74 25.13
N SER A 573 -70.09 -18.78 26.06
CA SER A 573 -70.72 -19.03 27.36
C SER A 573 -72.23 -19.32 27.24
N SER A 574 -72.90 -18.66 26.29
CA SER A 574 -74.32 -18.88 25.99
C SER A 574 -74.55 -20.25 25.33
N GLU A 575 -73.69 -20.65 24.39
CA GLU A 575 -73.71 -22.00 23.79
C GLU A 575 -73.39 -23.10 24.82
N GLN A 576 -72.47 -22.85 25.78
CA GLN A 576 -72.25 -23.76 26.91
C GLN A 576 -73.50 -23.87 27.81
N ASN A 577 -74.16 -22.75 28.11
CA ASN A 577 -75.40 -22.74 28.90
C ASN A 577 -76.54 -23.50 28.19
N LYS A 578 -76.71 -23.28 26.87
CA LYS A 578 -77.62 -24.06 26.02
C LYS A 578 -77.35 -25.56 26.10
N ASN A 579 -76.09 -25.98 26.03
CA ASN A 579 -75.71 -27.40 26.12
C ASN A 579 -76.01 -27.98 27.51
N HIS A 580 -75.78 -27.23 28.59
CA HIS A 580 -76.11 -27.63 29.95
C HIS A 580 -77.63 -27.82 30.13
N ILE A 581 -78.44 -26.82 29.78
CA ILE A 581 -79.91 -26.90 29.87
C ILE A 581 -80.45 -28.04 28.98
N THR A 582 -79.89 -28.25 27.79
CA THR A 582 -80.28 -29.37 26.90
C THR A 582 -79.99 -30.73 27.55
N ALA A 583 -78.88 -30.86 28.27
CA ALA A 583 -78.55 -32.08 29.00
C ALA A 583 -79.48 -32.30 30.22
N GLU A 584 -79.85 -31.24 30.94
CA GLU A 584 -80.84 -31.33 32.03
C GLU A 584 -82.24 -31.73 31.52
N VAL A 585 -82.70 -31.12 30.42
CA VAL A 585 -83.97 -31.49 29.76
C VAL A 585 -83.97 -32.98 29.41
N ARG A 586 -82.94 -33.48 28.71
CA ARG A 586 -82.83 -34.90 28.35
C ARG A 586 -82.82 -35.82 29.58
N LYS A 587 -82.10 -35.44 30.65
CA LYS A 587 -82.05 -36.21 31.90
C LYS A 587 -83.42 -36.28 32.57
N LYS A 588 -84.16 -35.16 32.60
CA LYS A 588 -85.52 -35.08 33.17
C LYS A 588 -86.56 -35.82 32.32
N GLU A 589 -86.45 -35.75 30.99
CA GLU A 589 -87.27 -36.53 30.05
C GLU A 589 -87.04 -38.04 30.23
N GLN A 590 -85.78 -38.48 30.40
CA GLN A 590 -85.46 -39.88 30.67
C GLN A 590 -85.92 -40.34 32.07
N GLN A 591 -85.81 -39.50 33.10
CA GLN A 591 -86.36 -39.79 34.42
C GLN A 591 -87.89 -39.96 34.38
N LEU A 592 -88.58 -39.02 33.72
CA LEU A 592 -90.02 -39.08 33.49
C LEU A 592 -90.44 -40.37 32.77
N ALA A 593 -89.75 -40.76 31.70
CA ALA A 593 -90.03 -42.00 30.96
C ALA A 593 -89.85 -43.24 31.84
N ASN A 594 -88.74 -43.34 32.58
CA ASN A 594 -88.47 -44.46 33.49
C ASN A 594 -89.51 -44.56 34.62
N ASP A 595 -89.99 -43.43 35.14
CA ASP A 595 -90.99 -43.41 36.21
C ASP A 595 -92.41 -43.71 35.69
N GLN A 596 -92.74 -43.26 34.47
CA GLN A 596 -93.96 -43.67 33.76
C GLN A 596 -93.97 -45.18 33.48
N GLU A 597 -92.85 -45.78 33.07
CA GLU A 597 -92.73 -47.23 32.83
C GLU A 597 -92.97 -48.04 34.11
N LYS A 598 -92.33 -47.67 35.23
CA LYS A 598 -92.56 -48.30 36.55
C LYS A 598 -94.04 -48.22 36.97
N PHE A 599 -94.64 -47.05 36.79
CA PHE A 599 -96.05 -46.81 37.16
C PHE A 599 -97.00 -47.67 36.30
N PHE A 600 -96.75 -47.73 34.98
CA PHE A 600 -97.55 -48.53 34.04
C PHE A 600 -97.47 -50.03 34.35
N ASN A 601 -96.27 -50.56 34.61
CA ASN A 601 -96.03 -52.00 34.79
C ASN A 601 -96.77 -52.62 36.01
N VAL A 602 -97.14 -51.83 37.02
CA VAL A 602 -97.86 -52.32 38.21
C VAL A 602 -99.37 -52.03 38.14
N CYS A 603 -99.73 -50.85 37.62
CA CYS A 603 -101.12 -50.38 37.62
C CYS A 603 -101.89 -50.80 36.36
N GLY A 604 -101.28 -50.71 35.17
CA GLY A 604 -101.92 -50.93 33.87
C GLY A 604 -102.93 -49.85 33.44
N SER A 605 -103.39 -49.01 34.37
CA SER A 605 -104.26 -47.84 34.12
C SER A 605 -103.58 -46.52 34.53
N GLN A 606 -104.25 -45.40 34.29
CA GLN A 606 -103.77 -44.06 34.65
C GLN A 606 -104.26 -43.57 36.03
N ASP A 607 -105.24 -44.25 36.65
CA ASP A 607 -105.88 -43.81 37.89
C ASP A 607 -105.58 -44.78 39.04
N LEU A 608 -104.50 -44.45 39.77
CA LEU A 608 -104.04 -45.21 40.92
C LEU A 608 -105.08 -45.27 42.04
N GLU A 609 -105.83 -44.19 42.27
CA GLU A 609 -106.78 -44.12 43.39
C GLU A 609 -108.06 -44.91 43.07
N GLN A 610 -108.54 -44.87 41.82
CA GLN A 610 -109.67 -45.69 41.40
C GLN A 610 -109.33 -47.20 41.44
N ASP A 611 -108.12 -47.61 41.02
CA ASP A 611 -107.72 -49.02 41.06
C ASP A 611 -107.34 -49.51 42.46
N LEU A 612 -106.77 -48.66 43.33
CA LEU A 612 -106.65 -48.94 44.76
C LEU A 612 -108.04 -49.13 45.40
N GLY A 613 -109.01 -48.28 45.06
CA GLY A 613 -110.39 -48.40 45.54
C GLY A 613 -111.04 -49.74 45.15
N LYS A 614 -110.99 -50.12 43.87
CA LYS A 614 -111.47 -51.43 43.39
C LYS A 614 -110.77 -52.59 44.10
N LEU A 615 -109.45 -52.51 44.28
CA LEU A 615 -108.65 -53.54 44.94
C LEU A 615 -109.00 -53.66 46.44
N GLN A 616 -109.33 -52.55 47.09
CA GLN A 616 -109.76 -52.50 48.49
C GLN A 616 -111.18 -53.07 48.67
N GLU A 617 -112.11 -52.78 47.74
CA GLU A 617 -113.41 -53.48 47.71
C GLU A 617 -113.26 -54.99 47.51
N ASP A 618 -112.37 -55.42 46.61
CA ASP A 618 -112.09 -56.85 46.37
C ASP A 618 -111.52 -57.53 47.61
N LEU A 619 -110.60 -56.86 48.32
CA LEU A 619 -110.07 -57.33 49.60
C LEU A 619 -111.18 -57.46 50.65
N GLU A 620 -112.10 -56.51 50.73
CA GLU A 620 -113.28 -56.65 51.60
C GLU A 620 -114.18 -57.82 51.21
N LYS A 621 -114.46 -58.01 49.91
CA LYS A 621 -115.31 -59.11 49.40
C LYS A 621 -114.68 -60.47 49.73
N ILE A 622 -113.38 -60.64 49.49
CA ILE A 622 -112.65 -61.88 49.78
C ILE A 622 -112.53 -62.11 51.30
N SER A 623 -112.28 -61.06 52.08
CA SER A 623 -112.23 -61.14 53.56
C SER A 623 -113.59 -61.56 54.15
N LYS A 624 -114.69 -60.96 53.67
CA LYS A 624 -116.07 -61.34 54.05
C LYS A 624 -116.39 -62.79 53.66
N GLN A 625 -115.96 -63.25 52.49
CA GLN A 625 -116.10 -64.66 52.08
C GLN A 625 -115.29 -65.62 52.97
N ARG A 626 -114.03 -65.31 53.29
CA ARG A 626 -113.21 -66.09 54.23
C ARG A 626 -113.88 -66.19 55.61
N ALA A 627 -114.38 -65.07 56.14
CA ALA A 627 -115.10 -65.03 57.41
C ALA A 627 -116.38 -65.87 57.38
N MET A 628 -117.15 -65.83 56.28
CA MET A 628 -118.35 -66.66 56.09
C MET A 628 -118.01 -68.16 56.03
N LEU A 629 -116.93 -68.56 55.33
CA LEU A 629 -116.47 -69.95 55.28
C LEU A 629 -115.99 -70.45 56.65
N ALA A 630 -115.25 -69.62 57.40
CA ALA A 630 -114.83 -69.94 58.75
C ALA A 630 -116.04 -70.10 59.71
N GLY A 631 -116.99 -69.16 59.67
CA GLY A 631 -118.22 -69.22 60.47
C GLY A 631 -119.08 -70.43 60.13
N ALA A 632 -119.26 -70.76 58.84
CA ALA A 632 -119.97 -71.95 58.40
C ALA A 632 -119.29 -73.24 58.91
N THR A 633 -117.96 -73.30 58.90
CA THR A 633 -117.20 -74.44 59.45
C THR A 633 -117.54 -74.66 60.92
N ALA A 634 -117.53 -73.60 61.73
CA ALA A 634 -117.87 -73.67 63.16
C ALA A 634 -119.32 -74.13 63.39
N VAL A 635 -120.29 -73.51 62.71
CA VAL A 635 -121.72 -73.79 62.88
C VAL A 635 -122.08 -75.23 62.47
N TYR A 636 -121.62 -75.70 61.31
CA TYR A 636 -121.90 -77.10 60.91
C TYR A 636 -121.22 -78.11 61.84
N THR A 637 -120.01 -77.83 62.36
CA THR A 637 -119.35 -78.70 63.34
C THR A 637 -120.18 -78.80 64.63
N GLN A 638 -120.69 -77.67 65.14
CA GLN A 638 -121.52 -77.61 66.35
C GLN A 638 -122.88 -78.31 66.17
N PHE A 639 -123.52 -78.16 65.01
CA PHE A 639 -124.78 -78.86 64.73
C PHE A 639 -124.59 -80.38 64.60
N ILE A 640 -123.47 -80.84 64.01
CA ILE A 640 -123.13 -82.26 63.95
C ILE A 640 -122.90 -82.83 65.36
N SER A 641 -122.17 -82.12 66.25
CA SER A 641 -121.95 -82.62 67.61
C SER A 641 -123.26 -82.72 68.41
N GLN A 642 -124.13 -81.70 68.36
CA GLN A 642 -125.45 -81.76 69.00
C GLN A 642 -126.30 -82.92 68.50
N LEU A 643 -126.33 -83.16 67.18
CA LEU A 643 -127.05 -84.29 66.57
C LEU A 643 -126.46 -85.67 66.90
N THR A 644 -125.21 -85.75 67.40
CA THR A 644 -124.50 -87.01 67.66
C THR A 644 -124.38 -87.32 69.16
N GLU A 645 -124.41 -86.32 70.03
CA GLU A 645 -124.11 -86.47 71.47
C GLU A 645 -125.36 -86.43 72.38
N GLU A 646 -126.49 -85.89 71.90
CA GLU A 646 -127.74 -85.79 72.69
C GLU A 646 -128.57 -87.08 72.64
N ARG A 647 -129.16 -87.49 73.78
CA ARG A 647 -129.90 -88.77 73.92
C ARG A 647 -131.26 -88.81 73.22
N GLU A 648 -131.90 -87.67 73.03
CA GLU A 648 -133.11 -87.51 72.22
C GLU A 648 -132.78 -86.50 71.11
N PRO A 649 -132.07 -86.91 70.05
CA PRO A 649 -131.58 -86.00 69.04
C PRO A 649 -132.74 -85.28 68.35
N CYS A 650 -132.66 -83.95 68.34
CA CYS A 650 -133.63 -83.08 67.70
C CYS A 650 -132.91 -82.07 66.78
N CYS A 651 -133.62 -81.50 65.81
CA CYS A 651 -133.02 -80.57 64.85
C CYS A 651 -132.50 -79.30 65.57
N PRO A 652 -131.18 -78.96 65.51
CA PRO A 652 -130.60 -77.81 66.22
C PRO A 652 -131.22 -76.45 65.90
N VAL A 653 -131.95 -76.35 64.77
CA VAL A 653 -132.57 -75.10 64.29
C VAL A 653 -134.04 -74.98 64.68
N CYS A 654 -134.77 -76.09 64.85
CA CYS A 654 -136.23 -76.08 65.06
C CYS A 654 -136.77 -77.05 66.12
N GLN A 655 -135.87 -77.76 66.84
CA GLN A 655 -136.15 -78.61 68.00
C GLN A 655 -137.17 -79.75 67.79
N ARG A 656 -137.50 -80.07 66.54
CA ARG A 656 -138.28 -81.26 66.19
C ARG A 656 -137.40 -82.50 66.36
N THR A 657 -137.89 -83.50 67.08
CA THR A 657 -137.30 -84.85 67.13
C THR A 657 -137.41 -85.54 65.76
N PHE A 658 -136.46 -86.41 65.45
CA PHE A 658 -136.48 -87.20 64.22
C PHE A 658 -137.42 -88.40 64.36
N PRO A 659 -138.28 -88.71 63.36
CA PRO A 659 -139.24 -89.80 63.48
C PRO A 659 -138.60 -91.19 63.34
N SER A 660 -137.39 -91.29 62.77
CA SER A 660 -136.57 -92.50 62.80
C SER A 660 -135.06 -92.21 62.81
N GLU A 661 -134.27 -93.18 63.26
CA GLU A 661 -132.80 -93.11 63.31
C GLU A 661 -132.10 -92.96 61.94
N PRO A 662 -132.56 -93.58 60.82
CA PRO A 662 -131.96 -93.30 59.50
C PRO A 662 -132.19 -91.85 59.03
N ASP A 663 -133.31 -91.19 59.38
CA ASP A 663 -133.55 -89.78 59.01
C ASP A 663 -132.48 -88.85 59.66
N LEU A 664 -132.11 -89.15 60.91
CA LEU A 664 -131.04 -88.47 61.63
C LEU A 664 -129.68 -88.67 60.93
N GLN A 665 -129.36 -89.91 60.54
CA GLN A 665 -128.10 -90.22 59.86
C GLN A 665 -128.02 -89.60 58.46
N GLU A 666 -129.13 -89.48 57.72
CA GLU A 666 -129.15 -88.75 56.45
C GLU A 666 -128.81 -87.27 56.64
N VAL A 667 -129.39 -86.61 57.66
CA VAL A 667 -129.09 -85.20 57.98
C VAL A 667 -127.65 -85.00 58.45
N ILE A 668 -127.11 -85.90 59.29
CA ILE A 668 -125.69 -85.86 59.70
C ILE A 668 -124.77 -86.04 58.49
N SER A 669 -125.07 -86.99 57.60
CA SER A 669 -124.33 -87.25 56.35
C SER A 669 -124.35 -86.03 55.42
N ASP A 670 -125.50 -85.40 55.21
CA ASP A 670 -125.65 -84.18 54.42
C ASP A 670 -124.80 -83.03 55.00
N MET A 671 -124.88 -82.78 56.32
CA MET A 671 -124.05 -81.77 56.98
C MET A 671 -122.55 -82.07 56.86
N GLN A 672 -122.11 -83.32 57.07
CA GLN A 672 -120.72 -83.73 56.89
C GLN A 672 -120.25 -83.56 55.43
N SER A 673 -121.11 -83.86 54.44
CA SER A 673 -120.80 -83.69 53.02
C SER A 673 -120.57 -82.21 52.66
N LYS A 674 -121.37 -81.31 53.23
CA LYS A 674 -121.26 -79.85 53.08
C LYS A 674 -119.99 -79.31 53.72
N LEU A 675 -119.62 -79.83 54.90
CA LEU A 675 -118.42 -79.44 55.64
C LEU A 675 -117.13 -79.86 54.90
N ARG A 676 -117.13 -81.03 54.25
CA ARG A 676 -115.95 -81.60 53.55
C ARG A 676 -115.33 -80.68 52.49
N LEU A 677 -116.11 -79.79 51.88
CA LEU A 677 -115.66 -78.88 50.81
C LEU A 677 -115.26 -77.47 51.31
N VAL A 678 -115.32 -77.19 52.61
CA VAL A 678 -115.04 -75.86 53.16
C VAL A 678 -113.53 -75.58 53.35
N PRO A 679 -112.69 -76.51 53.87
CA PRO A 679 -111.28 -76.25 54.14
C PRO A 679 -110.47 -75.81 52.90
N ASP A 680 -110.66 -76.47 51.74
CA ASP A 680 -109.95 -76.11 50.51
C ASP A 680 -110.39 -74.73 49.97
N LYS A 681 -111.68 -74.38 50.08
CA LYS A 681 -112.19 -73.05 49.72
C LYS A 681 -111.64 -71.95 50.63
N LEU A 682 -111.48 -72.24 51.92
CA LEU A 682 -110.89 -71.34 52.91
C LEU A 682 -109.39 -71.14 52.63
N LYS A 683 -108.66 -72.22 52.35
CA LYS A 683 -107.24 -72.18 51.97
C LYS A 683 -107.01 -71.37 50.68
N ASN A 684 -107.86 -71.56 49.67
CA ASN A 684 -107.75 -70.82 48.40
C ASN A 684 -108.08 -69.33 48.58
N THR A 685 -109.13 -68.97 49.35
CA THR A 685 -109.44 -67.56 49.64
C THR A 685 -108.36 -66.88 50.49
N GLU A 686 -107.67 -67.59 51.39
CA GLU A 686 -106.50 -67.05 52.10
C GLU A 686 -105.29 -66.79 51.19
N GLN A 687 -105.07 -67.61 50.16
CA GLN A 687 -104.00 -67.38 49.19
C GLN A 687 -104.29 -66.18 48.29
N ASP A 688 -105.52 -66.05 47.78
CA ASP A 688 -105.91 -64.89 46.97
C ASP A 688 -105.97 -63.59 47.79
N LEU A 689 -106.36 -63.64 49.07
CA LEU A 689 -106.29 -62.50 49.98
C LEU A 689 -104.84 -61.99 50.07
N LYS A 690 -103.88 -62.86 50.43
CA LYS A 690 -102.45 -62.50 50.52
C LYS A 690 -101.86 -62.01 49.19
N ARG A 691 -102.38 -62.50 48.06
CA ARG A 691 -101.98 -62.04 46.71
C ARG A 691 -102.50 -60.63 46.41
N LYS A 692 -103.74 -60.34 46.77
CA LYS A 692 -104.37 -59.02 46.61
C LYS A 692 -103.77 -57.98 47.58
N GLU A 693 -103.43 -58.39 48.81
CA GLU A 693 -102.77 -57.53 49.82
C GLU A 693 -101.40 -57.04 49.33
N ARG A 694 -100.56 -57.94 48.80
CA ARG A 694 -99.26 -57.55 48.22
C ARG A 694 -99.42 -56.53 47.10
N LYS A 695 -100.35 -56.77 46.16
CA LYS A 695 -100.60 -55.81 45.06
C LYS A 695 -101.04 -54.43 45.57
N ARG A 696 -101.80 -54.35 46.67
CA ARG A 696 -102.19 -53.08 47.30
C ARG A 696 -100.94 -52.34 47.79
N ASP A 697 -100.03 -53.05 48.47
CA ASP A 697 -98.84 -52.44 49.05
C ASP A 697 -97.84 -51.99 47.96
N ASP A 698 -97.70 -52.79 46.89
CA ASP A 698 -96.98 -52.41 45.67
C ASP A 698 -97.56 -51.13 45.06
N MET A 699 -98.89 -51.04 44.90
CA MET A 699 -99.58 -49.85 44.36
C MET A 699 -99.44 -48.62 45.26
N ILE A 700 -99.52 -48.76 46.59
CA ILE A 700 -99.33 -47.65 47.54
C ILE A 700 -97.91 -47.03 47.39
N SER A 701 -96.89 -47.86 47.12
CA SER A 701 -95.50 -47.41 46.92
C SER A 701 -95.32 -46.45 45.73
N LEU A 702 -96.28 -46.43 44.79
CA LEU A 702 -96.22 -45.63 43.56
C LEU A 702 -96.83 -44.22 43.68
N ARG A 703 -97.50 -43.88 44.80
CA ARG A 703 -97.97 -42.51 45.07
C ARG A 703 -96.88 -41.43 44.89
N PRO A 704 -95.67 -41.52 45.49
CA PRO A 704 -94.60 -40.54 45.26
C PRO A 704 -94.07 -40.53 43.82
N VAL A 705 -94.08 -41.69 43.13
CA VAL A 705 -93.70 -41.78 41.71
C VAL A 705 -94.69 -40.99 40.84
N ARG A 706 -96.01 -41.12 41.10
CA ARG A 706 -97.04 -40.35 40.41
C ARG A 706 -96.90 -38.84 40.64
N GLN A 707 -96.56 -38.41 41.85
CA GLN A 707 -96.29 -36.99 42.15
C GLN A 707 -95.07 -36.46 41.37
N SER A 708 -94.00 -37.24 41.29
CA SER A 708 -92.79 -36.88 40.51
C SER A 708 -93.09 -36.77 39.01
N ILE A 709 -93.90 -37.69 38.46
CA ILE A 709 -94.38 -37.63 37.06
C ILE A 709 -95.12 -36.32 36.79
N VAL A 710 -96.06 -35.91 37.65
CA VAL A 710 -96.80 -34.64 37.52
C VAL A 710 -95.83 -33.44 37.58
N GLN A 711 -94.94 -33.42 38.57
CA GLN A 711 -93.97 -32.34 38.76
C GLN A 711 -93.03 -32.15 37.56
N PHE A 712 -92.57 -33.24 36.93
CA PHE A 712 -91.76 -33.16 35.71
C PHE A 712 -92.56 -32.72 34.48
N GLN A 713 -93.80 -33.22 34.31
CA GLN A 713 -94.65 -32.89 33.16
C GLN A 713 -95.18 -31.44 33.17
N GLU A 714 -95.75 -31.01 34.29
CA GLU A 714 -96.51 -29.76 34.37
C GLU A 714 -95.66 -28.54 34.74
N LYS A 715 -94.46 -28.76 35.32
CA LYS A 715 -93.62 -27.66 35.82
C LYS A 715 -92.18 -27.68 35.30
N GLU A 716 -91.39 -28.70 35.66
CA GLU A 716 -89.93 -28.62 35.47
C GLU A 716 -89.51 -28.65 33.99
N LEU A 717 -90.10 -29.52 33.16
CA LEU A 717 -89.79 -29.56 31.73
C LEU A 717 -90.28 -28.30 30.97
N PRO A 718 -91.50 -27.76 31.20
CA PRO A 718 -91.90 -26.45 30.68
C PRO A 718 -90.95 -25.31 31.06
N GLU A 719 -90.55 -25.19 32.33
CA GLU A 719 -89.63 -24.14 32.80
C GLU A 719 -88.25 -24.23 32.10
N LEU A 720 -87.68 -25.45 31.99
CA LEU A 720 -86.40 -25.66 31.32
C LEU A 720 -86.48 -25.41 29.80
N ARG A 721 -87.57 -25.82 29.13
CA ARG A 721 -87.79 -25.56 27.70
C ARG A 721 -87.94 -24.07 27.39
N ASN A 722 -88.62 -23.30 28.25
CA ASN A 722 -88.71 -21.85 28.12
C ASN A 722 -87.33 -21.18 28.29
N ARG A 723 -86.54 -21.58 29.30
CA ARG A 723 -85.16 -21.10 29.48
C ARG A 723 -84.29 -21.39 28.25
N LEU A 724 -84.41 -22.60 27.70
CA LEU A 724 -83.69 -22.99 26.48
C LEU A 724 -84.08 -22.10 25.29
N GLN A 725 -85.34 -21.73 25.13
CA GLN A 725 -85.77 -20.81 24.06
C GLN A 725 -85.18 -19.40 24.23
N THR A 726 -85.11 -18.87 25.45
CA THR A 726 -84.46 -17.57 25.73
C THR A 726 -82.98 -17.58 25.36
N VAL A 727 -82.23 -18.62 25.77
CA VAL A 727 -80.79 -18.73 25.47
C VAL A 727 -80.53 -18.89 23.96
N ASN A 728 -81.41 -19.57 23.21
CA ASN A 728 -81.29 -19.64 21.74
C ASN A 728 -81.40 -18.25 21.08
N ARG A 729 -82.35 -17.40 21.50
CA ARG A 729 -82.49 -16.04 20.97
C ARG A 729 -81.28 -15.15 21.29
N GLU A 730 -80.68 -15.33 22.46
CA GLU A 730 -79.45 -14.63 22.84
C GLU A 730 -78.24 -15.05 21.98
N ILE A 731 -78.12 -16.35 21.69
CA ILE A 731 -77.11 -16.88 20.75
C ILE A 731 -77.31 -16.31 19.34
N GLU A 732 -78.55 -16.20 18.86
CA GLU A 732 -78.87 -15.62 17.54
C GLU A 732 -78.49 -14.13 17.47
N ARG A 733 -78.83 -13.33 18.50
CA ARG A 733 -78.40 -11.93 18.61
C ARG A 733 -76.88 -11.80 18.58
N LEU A 734 -76.19 -12.54 19.46
CA LEU A 734 -74.73 -12.49 19.60
C LEU A 734 -73.98 -12.92 18.32
N LYS A 735 -74.59 -13.74 17.45
CA LYS A 735 -74.00 -14.06 16.14
C LYS A 735 -74.09 -12.88 15.16
N GLY A 736 -75.23 -12.20 15.10
CA GLY A 736 -75.36 -10.94 14.35
C GLY A 736 -74.38 -9.87 14.85
N ASP A 737 -74.28 -9.71 16.17
CA ASP A 737 -73.33 -8.77 16.81
C ASP A 737 -71.86 -9.08 16.41
N VAL A 738 -71.49 -10.36 16.26
CA VAL A 738 -70.15 -10.80 15.80
C VAL A 738 -69.94 -10.52 14.32
N GLU A 739 -70.90 -10.87 13.44
CA GLU A 739 -70.81 -10.64 12.00
C GLU A 739 -70.68 -9.14 11.64
N GLU A 740 -71.35 -8.25 12.39
CA GLU A 740 -71.19 -6.79 12.25
C GLU A 740 -69.77 -6.32 12.66
N GLN A 741 -69.22 -6.82 13.77
CA GLN A 741 -67.85 -6.45 14.17
C GLN A 741 -66.77 -7.09 13.26
N GLU A 742 -67.02 -8.26 12.67
CA GLU A 742 -66.12 -8.89 11.69
C GLU A 742 -66.05 -8.12 10.37
N THR A 743 -67.21 -7.71 9.83
CA THR A 743 -67.27 -6.90 8.60
C THR A 743 -66.68 -5.50 8.79
N LEU A 744 -66.91 -4.86 9.95
CA LEU A 744 -66.25 -3.62 10.33
C LEU A 744 -64.72 -3.79 10.45
N LEU A 745 -64.25 -4.86 11.09
CA LEU A 745 -62.82 -5.15 11.25
C LEU A 745 -62.13 -5.37 9.91
N GLY A 746 -62.76 -6.10 8.98
CA GLY A 746 -62.24 -6.30 7.63
C GLY A 746 -62.10 -4.99 6.84
N THR A 747 -63.11 -4.11 6.95
CA THR A 747 -63.09 -2.78 6.31
C THR A 747 -61.94 -1.93 6.84
N LEU A 748 -61.82 -1.81 8.17
CA LEU A 748 -60.75 -1.03 8.81
C LEU A 748 -59.35 -1.58 8.50
N MET A 749 -59.19 -2.90 8.40
CA MET A 749 -57.91 -3.51 8.01
C MET A 749 -57.55 -3.19 6.55
N SER A 750 -58.51 -3.22 5.61
CA SER A 750 -58.28 -2.86 4.21
C SER A 750 -57.86 -1.39 4.04
N GLU A 751 -58.49 -0.47 4.79
CA GLU A 751 -58.11 0.95 4.86
C GLU A 751 -56.66 1.13 5.36
N GLU A 752 -56.31 0.42 6.43
CA GLU A 752 -54.99 0.51 7.06
C GLU A 752 -53.88 -0.10 6.20
N GLU A 753 -54.13 -1.23 5.53
CA GLU A 753 -53.17 -1.86 4.60
C GLU A 753 -52.91 -0.99 3.37
N THR A 754 -53.94 -0.35 2.82
CA THR A 754 -53.81 0.60 1.70
C THR A 754 -52.94 1.79 2.10
N ALA A 755 -53.22 2.41 3.26
CA ALA A 755 -52.39 3.48 3.81
C ALA A 755 -50.93 3.06 4.05
N LYS A 756 -50.70 1.84 4.57
CA LYS A 756 -49.36 1.28 4.78
C LYS A 756 -48.58 1.06 3.48
N ALA A 757 -49.25 0.68 2.39
CA ALA A 757 -48.61 0.53 1.07
C ALA A 757 -48.06 1.88 0.56
N CYS A 758 -48.82 2.96 0.73
CA CYS A 758 -48.42 4.31 0.32
C CYS A 758 -47.25 4.89 1.16
N LEU A 759 -47.12 4.46 2.42
CA LEU A 759 -46.16 5.04 3.39
C LEU A 759 -44.70 5.00 2.92
N GLN A 760 -44.28 3.95 2.19
CA GLN A 760 -42.91 3.85 1.67
C GLN A 760 -42.61 4.91 0.60
N ASP A 761 -43.55 5.15 -0.30
CA ASP A 761 -43.40 6.13 -1.38
C ASP A 761 -43.55 7.57 -0.85
N ILE A 762 -44.45 7.84 0.11
CA ILE A 762 -44.47 9.15 0.80
C ILE A 762 -43.15 9.38 1.56
N SER A 763 -42.60 8.36 2.20
CA SER A 763 -41.28 8.43 2.86
C SER A 763 -40.11 8.56 1.87
N LEU A 764 -40.34 8.41 0.57
CA LEU A 764 -39.38 8.74 -0.50
C LEU A 764 -39.63 10.16 -1.03
N MET A 765 -40.89 10.55 -1.22
CA MET A 765 -41.28 11.93 -1.59
C MET A 765 -40.80 12.97 -0.57
N ASP A 766 -40.92 12.70 0.73
CA ASP A 766 -40.46 13.60 1.79
C ASP A 766 -38.95 13.87 1.71
N ARG A 767 -38.15 12.82 1.37
CA ARG A 767 -36.72 12.98 1.08
C ARG A 767 -36.49 13.81 -0.19
N TYR A 768 -37.22 13.57 -1.28
CA TYR A 768 -37.12 14.42 -2.47
C TYR A 768 -37.51 15.89 -2.19
N LEU A 769 -38.45 16.15 -1.28
CA LEU A 769 -38.83 17.50 -0.86
C LEU A 769 -37.77 18.17 0.03
N MET A 770 -37.01 17.42 0.84
CA MET A 770 -35.84 17.94 1.54
C MET A 770 -34.67 18.23 0.58
N ASP A 771 -34.38 17.30 -0.32
CA ASP A 771 -33.40 17.47 -1.40
C ASP A 771 -33.69 18.71 -2.24
N LEU A 772 -34.96 18.89 -2.66
CA LEU A 772 -35.38 20.06 -3.44
C LEU A 772 -35.08 21.38 -2.72
N LYS A 773 -35.39 21.49 -1.42
CA LYS A 773 -35.04 22.67 -0.62
C LYS A 773 -33.52 22.91 -0.57
N GLU A 774 -32.71 21.85 -0.54
CA GLU A 774 -31.25 21.99 -0.55
C GLU A 774 -30.71 22.42 -1.93
N VAL A 775 -31.29 21.89 -3.01
CA VAL A 775 -30.97 22.27 -4.39
C VAL A 775 -31.41 23.71 -4.68
N GLU A 776 -32.60 24.13 -4.24
CA GLU A 776 -33.07 25.51 -4.35
C GLU A 776 -32.17 26.48 -3.57
N ARG A 777 -31.74 26.11 -2.35
CA ARG A 777 -30.76 26.90 -1.59
C ARG A 777 -29.43 27.04 -2.34
N LYS A 778 -28.95 25.97 -2.98
CA LYS A 778 -27.74 26.02 -3.83
C LYS A 778 -27.96 26.92 -5.04
N ILE A 779 -29.08 26.77 -5.77
CA ILE A 779 -29.45 27.65 -6.90
C ILE A 779 -29.47 29.12 -6.47
N ALA A 780 -30.09 29.46 -5.34
CA ALA A 780 -30.09 30.82 -4.79
C ALA A 780 -28.69 31.33 -4.46
N GLN A 781 -27.82 30.49 -3.88
CA GLN A 781 -26.42 30.84 -3.60
C GLN A 781 -25.57 31.04 -4.86
N HIS A 782 -25.86 30.33 -5.96
CA HIS A 782 -25.21 30.56 -7.26
C HIS A 782 -25.81 31.76 -8.00
N ALA A 783 -27.12 32.01 -7.87
CA ALA A 783 -27.78 33.19 -8.45
C ALA A 783 -27.30 34.50 -7.80
N ALA A 784 -27.10 34.53 -6.48
CA ALA A 784 -26.52 35.69 -5.78
C ALA A 784 -25.09 36.02 -6.26
N LYS A 785 -24.32 35.03 -6.74
CA LYS A 785 -22.99 35.20 -7.36
C LYS A 785 -23.04 35.63 -8.83
N LEU A 786 -24.23 35.79 -9.40
CA LEU A 786 -24.47 36.22 -10.78
C LEU A 786 -25.18 37.59 -10.84
N GLN A 787 -25.35 38.26 -9.70
CA GLN A 787 -26.03 39.54 -9.60
C GLN A 787 -25.06 40.70 -9.85
N GLY A 788 -25.37 41.58 -10.80
CA GLY A 788 -24.52 42.74 -11.17
C GLY A 788 -23.74 42.60 -12.49
N VAL A 789 -24.10 41.66 -13.37
CA VAL A 789 -23.41 41.40 -14.64
C VAL A 789 -24.09 42.13 -15.81
N ASP A 790 -23.31 42.86 -16.62
CA ASP A 790 -23.74 43.32 -17.95
C ASP A 790 -23.66 42.14 -18.94
N LEU A 791 -24.75 41.92 -19.69
CA LEU A 791 -24.96 40.73 -20.52
C LEU A 791 -24.54 40.91 -21.99
N THR A 792 -23.92 42.05 -22.35
CA THR A 792 -23.68 42.44 -23.75
C THR A 792 -22.38 41.90 -24.36
N ARG A 793 -21.38 41.50 -23.57
CA ARG A 793 -20.09 40.97 -24.04
C ARG A 793 -19.93 39.46 -23.82
N THR A 794 -19.28 38.79 -24.77
CA THR A 794 -19.04 37.34 -24.76
C THR A 794 -17.57 36.98 -24.53
N ILE A 795 -17.32 35.77 -24.00
CA ILE A 795 -15.97 35.19 -23.85
C ILE A 795 -15.20 35.17 -25.17
N GLN A 796 -15.86 34.91 -26.31
CA GLN A 796 -15.18 34.94 -27.61
C GLN A 796 -14.75 36.36 -28.02
N GLN A 797 -15.57 37.39 -27.78
CA GLN A 797 -15.20 38.78 -28.05
C GLN A 797 -14.00 39.20 -27.18
N VAL A 798 -14.05 38.98 -25.86
CA VAL A 798 -12.95 39.34 -24.96
C VAL A 798 -11.68 38.52 -25.26
N SER A 799 -11.82 37.24 -25.62
CA SER A 799 -10.68 36.41 -26.06
C SER A 799 -10.10 36.87 -27.41
N GLN A 800 -10.92 37.36 -28.34
CA GLN A 800 -10.47 37.87 -29.62
C GLN A 800 -9.80 39.24 -29.46
N GLU A 801 -10.41 40.16 -28.71
CA GLU A 801 -9.80 41.46 -28.36
C GLU A 801 -8.45 41.26 -27.64
N LYS A 802 -8.33 40.25 -26.77
CA LYS A 802 -7.06 39.86 -26.14
C LYS A 802 -6.04 39.32 -27.14
N GLN A 803 -6.45 38.51 -28.11
CA GLN A 803 -5.55 38.02 -29.18
C GLN A 803 -5.11 39.14 -30.12
N GLU A 804 -6.01 40.04 -30.51
CA GLU A 804 -5.69 41.21 -31.33
C GLU A 804 -4.78 42.19 -30.59
N THR A 805 -4.99 42.38 -29.28
CA THR A 805 -4.13 43.21 -28.42
C THR A 805 -2.76 42.55 -28.20
N GLN A 806 -2.70 41.22 -28.05
CA GLN A 806 -1.43 40.48 -28.03
C GLN A 806 -0.67 40.64 -29.34
N HIS A 807 -1.32 40.42 -30.49
CA HIS A 807 -0.68 40.56 -31.81
C HIS A 807 -0.20 42.00 -32.08
N LYS A 808 -0.91 43.03 -31.60
CA LYS A 808 -0.42 44.41 -31.60
C LYS A 808 0.82 44.56 -30.71
N GLN A 809 0.80 44.05 -29.48
CA GLN A 809 1.92 44.11 -28.53
C GLN A 809 3.17 43.38 -29.05
N ASP A 810 3.00 42.20 -29.66
CA ASP A 810 4.06 41.40 -30.27
C ASP A 810 4.64 42.11 -31.51
N THR A 811 3.78 42.74 -32.33
CA THR A 811 4.19 43.53 -33.50
C THR A 811 4.97 44.78 -33.08
N THR A 812 4.51 45.51 -32.06
CA THR A 812 5.21 46.68 -31.51
C THR A 812 6.53 46.29 -30.83
N SER A 813 6.59 45.15 -30.13
CA SER A 813 7.86 44.60 -29.63
C SER A 813 8.82 44.27 -30.78
N SER A 814 8.34 43.59 -31.82
CA SER A 814 9.14 43.22 -33.00
C SER A 814 9.68 44.46 -33.75
N LYS A 815 8.86 45.50 -33.91
CA LYS A 815 9.29 46.81 -34.46
C LYS A 815 10.35 47.46 -33.58
N MET A 816 10.13 47.50 -32.27
CA MET A 816 11.04 48.10 -31.29
C MET A 816 12.37 47.35 -31.25
N GLU A 817 12.36 46.02 -31.31
CA GLU A 817 13.56 45.18 -31.37
C GLU A 817 14.32 45.35 -32.69
N LEU A 818 13.62 45.45 -33.84
CA LEU A 818 14.24 45.73 -35.13
C LEU A 818 14.86 47.14 -35.18
N LYS A 819 14.20 48.15 -34.62
CA LYS A 819 14.72 49.52 -34.51
C LYS A 819 15.90 49.61 -33.53
N ARG A 820 15.84 48.93 -32.38
CA ARG A 820 16.98 48.78 -31.45
C ARG A 820 18.15 48.06 -32.10
N LYS A 821 17.90 47.01 -32.89
CA LYS A 821 18.94 46.35 -33.65
C LYS A 821 19.55 47.28 -34.71
N LEU A 822 18.76 48.07 -35.43
CA LEU A 822 19.29 49.03 -36.39
C LEU A 822 20.17 50.11 -35.72
N ILE A 823 19.78 50.58 -34.52
CA ILE A 823 20.63 51.44 -33.69
C ILE A 823 21.95 50.74 -33.34
N GLN A 824 21.87 49.49 -32.88
CA GLN A 824 23.06 48.70 -32.49
C GLN A 824 23.98 48.46 -33.70
N ASP A 825 23.45 48.01 -34.83
CA ASP A 825 24.20 47.75 -36.07
C ASP A 825 24.89 49.04 -36.57
N GLN A 826 24.23 50.21 -36.51
CA GLN A 826 24.82 51.52 -36.83
C GLN A 826 25.89 51.97 -35.83
N GLN A 827 25.64 51.79 -34.52
CA GLN A 827 26.59 52.14 -33.45
C GLN A 827 27.84 51.26 -33.51
N ASP A 828 27.68 49.96 -33.73
CA ASP A 828 28.78 49.01 -33.89
C ASP A 828 29.56 49.26 -35.19
N GLN A 829 28.91 49.62 -36.30
CA GLN A 829 29.62 50.05 -37.51
C GLN A 829 30.48 51.30 -37.26
N ILE A 830 29.93 52.31 -36.57
CA ILE A 830 30.68 53.52 -36.18
C ILE A 830 31.79 53.18 -35.17
N GLN A 831 31.58 52.22 -34.27
CA GLN A 831 32.56 51.83 -33.26
C GLN A 831 33.69 50.96 -33.86
N MET A 832 33.40 50.10 -34.83
CA MET A 832 34.40 49.39 -35.64
C MET A 832 35.24 50.37 -36.46
N LEU A 833 34.63 51.37 -37.10
CA LEU A 833 35.38 52.40 -37.83
C LEU A 833 36.23 53.27 -36.89
N LYS A 834 35.75 53.59 -35.68
CA LYS A 834 36.56 54.28 -34.63
C LYS A 834 37.72 53.43 -34.12
N SER A 835 37.53 52.13 -33.90
CA SER A 835 38.60 51.23 -33.48
C SER A 835 39.64 51.07 -34.59
N ALA A 836 39.22 50.83 -35.84
CA ALA A 836 40.12 50.78 -36.99
C ALA A 836 40.93 52.08 -37.19
N VAL A 837 40.32 53.27 -37.01
CA VAL A 837 41.06 54.55 -37.00
C VAL A 837 42.09 54.57 -35.88
N ASN A 838 41.69 54.21 -34.65
CA ASN A 838 42.60 54.24 -33.48
C ASN A 838 43.74 53.21 -33.59
N GLU A 839 43.48 52.03 -34.14
CA GLU A 839 44.45 50.95 -34.36
C GLU A 839 45.46 51.36 -35.45
N THR A 840 44.99 51.78 -36.62
CA THR A 840 45.86 52.30 -37.71
C THR A 840 46.71 53.49 -37.24
N ARG A 841 46.14 54.35 -36.39
CA ARG A 841 46.81 55.52 -35.80
C ARG A 841 47.82 55.13 -34.71
N ALA A 842 47.56 54.07 -33.95
CA ALA A 842 48.50 53.51 -32.98
C ALA A 842 49.67 52.80 -33.69
N GLU A 843 49.42 52.02 -34.74
CA GLU A 843 50.47 51.42 -35.58
C GLU A 843 51.35 52.50 -36.23
N LYS A 844 50.76 53.57 -36.76
CA LYS A 844 51.51 54.73 -37.27
C LYS A 844 52.38 55.38 -36.19
N LEU A 845 51.85 55.58 -34.99
CA LEU A 845 52.61 56.16 -33.87
C LEU A 845 53.77 55.25 -33.43
N GLN A 846 53.55 53.93 -33.38
CA GLN A 846 54.57 52.94 -33.06
C GLN A 846 55.70 52.95 -34.12
N LEU A 847 55.36 52.83 -35.40
CA LEU A 847 56.34 52.89 -36.50
C LEU A 847 57.08 54.24 -36.56
N SER A 848 56.43 55.34 -36.19
CA SER A 848 57.09 56.65 -36.05
C SER A 848 58.09 56.69 -34.89
N SER A 849 57.81 56.00 -33.77
CA SER A 849 58.75 55.85 -32.65
C SER A 849 59.92 54.95 -33.02
N ASP A 850 59.66 53.86 -33.76
CA ASP A 850 60.69 52.94 -34.22
C ASP A 850 61.62 53.59 -35.27
N MET A 851 61.12 54.53 -36.08
CA MET A 851 61.94 55.37 -36.96
C MET A 851 62.88 56.32 -36.20
N GLN A 852 62.43 56.92 -35.08
CA GLN A 852 63.30 57.72 -34.21
C GLN A 852 64.36 56.85 -33.53
N LYS A 853 63.99 55.63 -33.12
CA LYS A 853 64.93 54.64 -32.58
C LYS A 853 65.97 54.23 -33.61
N GLN A 854 65.58 54.05 -34.88
CA GLN A 854 66.50 53.72 -35.96
C GLN A 854 67.62 54.77 -36.09
N GLN A 855 67.28 56.06 -36.09
CA GLN A 855 68.28 57.15 -36.18
C GLN A 855 69.28 57.11 -35.02
N GLN A 856 68.82 56.88 -33.78
CA GLN A 856 69.71 56.77 -32.61
C GLN A 856 70.64 55.54 -32.69
N LEU A 857 70.16 54.41 -33.24
CA LEU A 857 70.95 53.20 -33.45
C LEU A 857 71.96 53.36 -34.61
N GLU A 858 71.65 54.18 -35.62
CA GLU A 858 72.58 54.57 -36.69
C GLU A 858 73.73 55.45 -36.15
N GLU A 859 73.43 56.43 -35.31
CA GLU A 859 74.45 57.26 -34.63
C GLU A 859 75.39 56.41 -33.76
N GLN A 860 74.84 55.51 -32.93
CA GLN A 860 75.63 54.57 -32.12
C GLN A 860 76.48 53.61 -32.97
N CYS A 861 76.00 53.21 -34.16
CA CYS A 861 76.79 52.43 -35.10
C CYS A 861 78.02 53.20 -35.63
N VAL A 862 77.92 54.52 -35.82
CA VAL A 862 79.07 55.35 -36.20
C VAL A 862 80.05 55.47 -35.03
N GLU A 863 79.55 55.81 -33.84
CA GLU A 863 80.35 55.95 -32.61
C GLU A 863 81.21 54.69 -32.33
N PHE A 864 80.58 53.52 -32.19
CA PHE A 864 81.31 52.28 -31.91
C PHE A 864 82.24 51.88 -33.07
N THR A 865 81.89 52.19 -34.33
CA THR A 865 82.81 51.95 -35.46
C THR A 865 84.10 52.78 -35.30
N THR A 866 84.01 54.03 -34.84
CA THR A 866 85.18 54.89 -34.60
C THR A 866 86.00 54.46 -33.38
N GLU A 867 85.36 54.06 -32.28
CA GLU A 867 86.06 53.52 -31.11
C GLU A 867 86.85 52.24 -31.45
N ILE A 868 86.24 51.33 -32.22
CA ILE A 868 86.92 50.11 -32.68
C ILE A 868 88.14 50.45 -33.53
N GLN A 869 88.08 51.45 -34.41
CA GLN A 869 89.23 51.89 -35.20
C GLN A 869 90.35 52.48 -34.31
N ALA A 870 90.01 53.30 -33.31
CA ALA A 870 90.97 53.82 -32.34
C ALA A 870 91.66 52.68 -31.55
N LEU A 871 90.88 51.75 -30.98
CA LEU A 871 91.41 50.57 -30.29
C LEU A 871 92.30 49.71 -31.21
N THR A 872 91.93 49.57 -32.48
CA THR A 872 92.74 48.85 -33.48
C THR A 872 94.11 49.48 -33.69
N ARG A 873 94.18 50.82 -33.74
CA ARG A 873 95.43 51.58 -33.88
C ARG A 873 96.32 51.41 -32.64
N ASP A 874 95.74 51.61 -31.45
CA ASP A 874 96.43 51.49 -30.17
C ASP A 874 97.00 50.07 -29.92
N ILE A 875 96.29 49.01 -30.34
CA ILE A 875 96.77 47.62 -30.29
C ILE A 875 97.96 47.42 -31.23
N ARG A 876 98.00 48.12 -32.37
CA ARG A 876 99.12 48.04 -33.32
C ARG A 876 100.36 48.73 -32.75
N GLU A 877 100.22 49.96 -32.26
CA GLU A 877 101.32 50.74 -31.66
C GLU A 877 101.98 50.01 -30.48
N ALA A 878 101.18 49.42 -29.58
CA ALA A 878 101.72 48.64 -28.46
C ALA A 878 102.43 47.34 -28.91
N LYS A 879 102.02 46.73 -30.02
CA LYS A 879 102.73 45.57 -30.61
C LYS A 879 104.01 45.97 -31.34
N GLU A 880 104.01 47.11 -32.02
CA GLU A 880 105.21 47.65 -32.67
C GLU A 880 106.33 47.93 -31.63
N GLN A 881 105.97 48.34 -30.41
CA GLN A 881 106.92 48.50 -29.28
C GLN A 881 107.41 47.17 -28.67
N LEU A 882 106.61 46.10 -28.73
CA LEU A 882 107.01 44.78 -28.21
C LEU A 882 108.13 44.12 -29.03
N SER A 883 108.21 44.40 -30.34
CA SER A 883 109.24 43.84 -31.22
C SER A 883 110.67 44.26 -30.80
N PRO A 884 111.02 45.56 -30.72
CA PRO A 884 112.33 45.99 -30.24
C PRO A 884 112.68 45.50 -28.83
N LEU A 885 111.69 45.47 -27.92
CA LEU A 885 111.89 44.94 -26.57
C LEU A 885 112.23 43.44 -26.60
N SER A 886 111.53 42.64 -27.41
CA SER A 886 111.83 41.21 -27.53
C SER A 886 113.21 40.94 -28.12
N ALA A 887 113.61 41.66 -29.18
CA ALA A 887 114.94 41.52 -29.78
C ALA A 887 116.07 42.00 -28.85
N ALA A 888 115.84 43.06 -28.05
CA ALA A 888 116.80 43.51 -27.05
C ALA A 888 116.95 42.51 -25.89
N LEU A 889 115.86 41.85 -25.50
CA LEU A 889 115.84 40.80 -24.47
C LEU A 889 116.56 39.54 -24.98
N GLU A 890 116.27 39.09 -26.20
CA GLU A 890 117.02 38.00 -26.86
C GLU A 890 118.51 38.35 -26.97
N LYS A 891 118.88 39.58 -27.36
CA LYS A 891 120.28 40.00 -27.41
C LYS A 891 120.95 39.98 -26.04
N LEU A 892 120.29 40.45 -24.97
CA LEU A 892 120.84 40.36 -23.62
C LEU A 892 120.97 38.90 -23.14
N GLN A 893 120.03 38.03 -23.53
CA GLN A 893 120.13 36.59 -23.27
C GLN A 893 121.28 35.94 -24.06
N GLN A 894 121.50 36.33 -25.32
CA GLN A 894 122.67 35.92 -26.11
C GLN A 894 123.98 36.43 -25.51
N GLU A 895 124.06 37.71 -25.13
CA GLU A 895 125.25 38.27 -24.47
C GLU A 895 125.56 37.58 -23.13
N LYS A 896 124.52 37.15 -22.38
CA LYS A 896 124.70 36.27 -21.21
C LYS A 896 125.13 34.85 -21.61
N GLN A 897 124.53 34.26 -22.64
CA GLN A 897 124.88 32.94 -23.13
C GLN A 897 126.34 32.89 -23.61
N GLU A 898 126.81 33.89 -24.37
CA GLU A 898 128.21 34.05 -24.74
C GLU A 898 129.15 34.20 -23.54
N LEU A 899 128.70 34.75 -22.41
CA LEU A 899 129.49 34.91 -21.19
C LEU A 899 129.57 33.57 -20.42
N VAL A 900 128.45 32.84 -20.36
CA VAL A 900 128.39 31.45 -19.85
C VAL A 900 129.17 30.49 -20.76
N GLU A 901 129.14 30.70 -22.06
CA GLU A 901 129.89 29.93 -23.04
C GLU A 901 131.37 30.30 -23.01
N ARG A 902 131.76 31.55 -22.73
CA ARG A 902 133.15 31.90 -22.42
C ARG A 902 133.64 31.35 -21.08
N MET A 903 132.78 31.23 -20.06
CA MET A 903 133.10 30.42 -18.86
C MET A 903 133.34 28.96 -19.23
N LYS A 904 132.39 28.33 -19.92
CA LYS A 904 132.55 26.95 -20.41
C LYS A 904 133.75 26.79 -21.33
N GLN A 905 134.11 27.80 -22.12
CA GLN A 905 135.24 27.75 -23.06
C GLN A 905 136.56 27.92 -22.33
N ARG A 906 136.67 28.75 -21.29
CA ARG A 906 137.87 28.77 -20.42
C ARG A 906 138.00 27.50 -19.59
N GLN A 907 136.88 26.97 -19.09
CA GLN A 907 136.86 25.67 -18.41
C GLN A 907 137.25 24.54 -19.38
N ALA A 908 136.73 24.58 -20.61
CA ALA A 908 137.04 23.63 -21.66
C ALA A 908 138.49 23.76 -22.13
N GLU A 909 139.04 24.94 -22.42
CA GLU A 909 140.45 25.13 -22.77
C GLU A 909 141.39 24.48 -21.74
N GLY A 910 141.06 24.60 -20.45
CA GLY A 910 141.75 23.89 -19.37
C GLY A 910 141.57 22.36 -19.41
N GLN A 911 140.33 21.90 -19.56
CA GLN A 911 139.99 20.47 -19.67
C GLN A 911 140.42 19.84 -21.02
N GLU A 912 140.72 20.63 -22.04
CA GLU A 912 141.05 20.21 -23.42
C GLU A 912 142.54 19.88 -23.55
N LYS A 913 143.41 20.63 -22.85
CA LYS A 913 144.83 20.25 -22.65
C LYS A 913 144.97 18.89 -21.95
N VAL A 914 144.12 18.63 -20.95
CA VAL A 914 144.08 17.36 -20.21
C VAL A 914 143.39 16.27 -21.06
N GLY A 915 142.33 16.65 -21.79
CA GLY A 915 141.49 15.76 -22.59
C GLY A 915 142.07 15.33 -23.94
N THR A 916 143.26 15.80 -24.35
CA THR A 916 143.86 15.49 -25.65
C THR A 916 144.27 14.00 -25.82
N LEU A 917 144.05 13.16 -24.80
CA LEU A 917 144.53 11.78 -24.70
C LEU A 917 143.52 10.66 -25.05
N SER A 918 142.27 10.96 -25.44
CA SER A 918 141.27 9.91 -25.72
C SER A 918 140.34 10.26 -26.90
N LEU A 919 140.50 9.57 -28.04
CA LEU A 919 139.74 9.91 -29.27
C LEU A 919 139.62 8.78 -30.32
N LEU A 920 138.44 8.14 -30.40
CA LEU A 920 137.86 7.37 -31.54
C LEU A 920 136.33 7.32 -31.32
N SER A 921 135.42 7.30 -32.29
CA SER A 921 135.45 7.43 -33.77
C SER A 921 134.05 7.85 -34.28
N PHE A 922 133.88 8.29 -35.55
CA PHE A 922 132.59 8.78 -36.09
C PHE A 922 132.34 8.43 -37.58
N SER A 923 131.14 8.78 -38.08
CA SER A 923 130.62 8.64 -39.46
C SER A 923 129.85 9.92 -39.87
N HIS A 924 129.20 10.14 -41.03
CA HIS A 924 128.88 9.31 -42.22
C HIS A 924 129.23 10.15 -43.50
N CYS A 925 128.57 10.27 -44.67
CA CYS A 925 127.29 9.84 -45.28
C CYS A 925 127.40 9.91 -46.83
N THR A 926 126.39 9.48 -47.61
CA THR A 926 126.03 9.81 -49.03
C THR A 926 124.95 8.81 -49.52
N GLN A 927 124.16 8.97 -50.60
CA GLN A 927 124.22 9.84 -51.79
C GLN A 927 122.82 9.98 -52.47
N LYS A 928 122.49 11.15 -53.07
CA LYS A 928 122.06 11.38 -54.48
C LYS A 928 121.04 12.51 -54.70
N GLU A 929 121.33 13.34 -55.69
CA GLU A 929 120.38 14.25 -56.36
C GLU A 929 120.10 13.73 -57.78
N SER A 930 118.83 13.73 -58.23
CA SER A 930 118.48 13.47 -59.64
C SER A 930 117.06 13.90 -60.06
N GLU A 931 116.12 14.05 -59.12
CA GLU A 931 114.67 14.13 -59.42
C GLU A 931 114.15 15.57 -59.74
N LEU A 932 114.99 16.59 -59.55
CA LEU A 932 114.59 18.01 -59.63
C LEU A 932 114.32 18.51 -61.06
N GLN A 933 114.98 17.95 -62.08
CA GLN A 933 114.84 18.44 -63.46
C GLN A 933 113.56 17.92 -64.15
N GLU A 934 113.11 16.71 -63.83
CA GLU A 934 111.96 16.08 -64.49
C GLU A 934 110.61 16.70 -64.06
N THR A 935 110.48 17.04 -62.77
CA THR A 935 109.28 17.68 -62.20
C THR A 935 109.01 19.07 -62.80
N ASN A 936 110.04 19.79 -63.25
CA ASN A 936 109.91 21.13 -63.80
C ASN A 936 109.33 21.13 -65.23
N THR A 937 109.56 20.08 -66.01
CA THR A 937 108.93 19.87 -67.33
C THR A 937 107.47 19.40 -67.23
N GLN A 938 107.17 18.46 -66.32
CA GLN A 938 105.81 17.94 -66.12
C GLN A 938 104.81 19.04 -65.70
N LEU A 939 105.28 20.01 -64.89
CA LEU A 939 104.47 21.15 -64.46
C LEU A 939 103.93 21.98 -65.65
N HIS A 940 104.76 22.21 -66.67
CA HIS A 940 104.42 23.11 -67.77
C HIS A 940 103.49 22.47 -68.81
N GLU A 941 103.55 21.15 -69.00
CA GLU A 941 102.53 20.42 -69.77
C GLU A 941 101.17 20.40 -69.06
N ALA A 942 101.15 20.26 -67.72
CA ALA A 942 99.91 20.30 -66.94
C ALA A 942 99.19 21.66 -67.05
N GLU A 943 99.93 22.77 -67.02
CA GLU A 943 99.40 24.13 -67.23
C GLU A 943 98.78 24.30 -68.62
N LYS A 944 99.47 23.84 -69.66
CA LYS A 944 98.99 23.90 -71.05
C LYS A 944 97.73 23.05 -71.27
N ASN A 945 97.62 21.91 -70.58
CA ASN A 945 96.44 21.04 -70.67
C ASN A 945 95.22 21.67 -69.96
N LYS A 946 95.46 22.34 -68.82
CA LYS A 946 94.45 23.09 -68.05
C LYS A 946 93.79 24.20 -68.88
N GLU A 947 94.54 24.97 -69.67
CA GLU A 947 93.97 25.98 -70.57
C GLU A 947 93.06 25.38 -71.65
N LYS A 948 93.44 24.22 -72.19
CA LYS A 948 92.70 23.54 -73.26
C LYS A 948 91.32 23.07 -72.80
N ILE A 949 91.25 22.41 -71.63
CA ILE A 949 90.00 21.97 -71.00
C ILE A 949 89.07 23.17 -70.71
N ASN A 950 89.64 24.30 -70.28
CA ASN A 950 88.87 25.50 -69.95
C ASN A 950 88.17 26.13 -71.18
N LYS A 951 88.76 26.00 -72.39
CA LYS A 951 88.11 26.39 -73.65
C LYS A 951 86.96 25.45 -74.04
N GLU A 952 87.13 24.13 -73.90
CA GLU A 952 86.06 23.16 -74.20
C GLU A 952 84.86 23.32 -73.25
N MET A 953 85.09 23.60 -71.96
CA MET A 953 84.03 23.94 -71.00
C MET A 953 83.23 25.18 -71.39
N GLY A 954 83.86 26.19 -72.01
CA GLY A 954 83.17 27.39 -72.50
C GLY A 954 82.12 27.06 -73.56
N ASN A 955 82.53 26.29 -74.57
CA ASN A 955 81.65 25.86 -75.65
C ASN A 955 80.49 24.99 -75.14
N ILE A 956 80.78 24.00 -74.28
CA ILE A 956 79.75 23.08 -73.74
C ILE A 956 78.69 23.84 -72.91
N ARG A 957 79.04 24.94 -72.21
CA ARG A 957 78.07 25.77 -71.49
C ARG A 957 77.10 26.48 -72.43
N GLN A 958 77.60 27.09 -73.50
CA GLN A 958 76.77 27.76 -74.51
C GLN A 958 75.82 26.77 -75.23
N ASP A 959 76.28 25.54 -75.43
CA ASP A 959 75.52 24.41 -75.97
C ASP A 959 74.42 23.89 -75.02
N ILE A 960 74.62 24.00 -73.71
CA ILE A 960 73.63 23.61 -72.68
C ILE A 960 72.56 24.68 -72.54
N ASP A 961 72.93 25.96 -72.48
CA ASP A 961 71.96 27.04 -72.27
C ASP A 961 71.03 27.26 -73.48
N THR A 962 71.48 26.91 -74.69
CA THR A 962 70.61 26.83 -75.87
C THR A 962 69.64 25.63 -75.82
N GLN A 963 70.07 24.46 -75.31
CA GLN A 963 69.19 23.28 -75.19
C GLN A 963 68.16 23.38 -74.04
N LYS A 964 68.40 24.20 -73.02
CA LYS A 964 67.44 24.46 -71.92
C LYS A 964 66.15 25.13 -72.39
N VAL A 965 66.20 26.00 -73.41
CA VAL A 965 65.00 26.62 -73.99
C VAL A 965 64.07 25.54 -74.57
N GLN A 966 64.66 24.56 -75.25
CA GLN A 966 63.94 23.44 -75.85
C GLN A 966 63.45 22.41 -74.81
N GLU A 967 64.21 22.18 -73.72
CA GLU A 967 63.76 21.36 -72.60
C GLU A 967 62.54 21.99 -71.90
N ARG A 968 62.55 23.32 -71.70
CA ARG A 968 61.42 24.05 -71.10
C ARG A 968 60.14 23.86 -71.92
N TRP A 969 60.19 24.07 -73.23
CA TRP A 969 59.05 23.85 -74.13
C TRP A 969 58.51 22.40 -74.09
N LEU A 970 59.39 21.39 -74.06
CA LEU A 970 58.97 19.98 -73.90
C LEU A 970 58.35 19.72 -72.52
N GLN A 971 58.88 20.33 -71.46
CA GLN A 971 58.40 20.17 -70.10
C GLN A 971 57.06 20.88 -69.84
N ASP A 972 56.83 22.03 -70.48
CA ASP A 972 55.55 22.73 -70.44
C ASP A 972 54.47 21.92 -71.20
N ASN A 973 54.80 21.33 -72.37
CA ASN A 973 53.93 20.36 -73.07
C ASN A 973 53.59 19.14 -72.18
N LEU A 974 54.58 18.53 -71.51
CA LEU A 974 54.35 17.41 -70.59
C LEU A 974 53.52 17.80 -69.35
N THR A 975 53.67 19.03 -68.87
CA THR A 975 52.89 19.57 -67.74
C THR A 975 51.44 19.79 -68.14
N LEU A 976 51.20 20.36 -69.33
CA LEU A 976 49.86 20.51 -69.90
C LEU A 976 49.17 19.15 -70.06
N ARG A 977 49.82 18.16 -70.69
CA ARG A 977 49.23 16.82 -70.87
C ARG A 977 48.93 16.12 -69.55
N LYS A 978 49.79 16.25 -68.53
CA LYS A 978 49.50 15.74 -67.17
C LYS A 978 48.31 16.44 -66.52
N ARG A 979 48.23 17.78 -66.56
CA ARG A 979 47.08 18.52 -66.04
C ARG A 979 45.77 18.21 -66.78
N VAL A 980 45.85 17.90 -68.08
CA VAL A 980 44.71 17.41 -68.87
C VAL A 980 44.28 16.02 -68.42
N GLU A 981 45.20 15.12 -68.08
CA GLU A 981 44.85 13.79 -67.53
C GLU A 981 44.30 13.88 -66.09
N GLU A 982 44.87 14.73 -65.23
CA GLU A 982 44.32 15.03 -63.91
C GLU A 982 42.92 15.67 -64.01
N LEU A 983 42.69 16.51 -65.02
CA LEU A 983 41.37 17.05 -65.34
C LEU A 983 40.41 15.95 -65.83
N LYS A 984 40.86 14.98 -66.65
CA LYS A 984 40.06 13.79 -66.99
C LYS A 984 39.72 12.96 -65.76
N GLU A 985 40.63 12.78 -64.80
CA GLU A 985 40.31 12.12 -63.52
C GLU A 985 39.25 12.88 -62.72
N VAL A 986 39.35 14.21 -62.62
CA VAL A 986 38.36 15.06 -61.92
C VAL A 986 37.01 15.01 -62.64
N VAL A 987 36.99 15.04 -63.98
CA VAL A 987 35.80 14.87 -64.81
C VAL A 987 35.19 13.47 -64.64
N ALA A 988 36.00 12.40 -64.63
CA ALA A 988 35.51 11.04 -64.43
C ALA A 988 34.94 10.81 -63.01
N LYS A 989 35.55 11.41 -61.98
CA LYS A 989 35.04 11.38 -60.60
C LYS A 989 33.73 12.16 -60.46
N ARG A 990 33.65 13.34 -61.10
CA ARG A 990 32.41 14.13 -61.24
C ARG A 990 31.33 13.35 -61.99
N GLU A 991 31.67 12.70 -63.10
CA GLU A 991 30.75 11.92 -63.92
C GLU A 991 30.26 10.66 -63.20
N ALA A 992 31.10 9.97 -62.42
CA ALA A 992 30.68 8.87 -61.55
C ALA A 992 29.63 9.34 -60.53
N LEU A 993 29.89 10.44 -59.81
CA LEU A 993 28.93 11.02 -58.85
C LEU A 993 27.65 11.53 -59.54
N MET A 994 27.76 12.10 -60.74
CA MET A 994 26.63 12.48 -61.58
C MET A 994 25.86 11.28 -62.14
N LYS A 995 26.48 10.09 -62.25
CA LYS A 995 25.84 8.84 -62.69
C LYS A 995 25.13 8.14 -61.54
N ASP A 996 25.69 8.23 -60.32
CA ASP A 996 25.02 7.83 -59.08
C ASP A 996 23.79 8.72 -58.79
N MET A 997 23.85 10.03 -59.09
CA MET A 997 22.63 10.86 -59.16
C MET A 997 21.74 10.50 -60.37
N GLY A 998 22.34 10.27 -61.54
CA GLY A 998 21.66 10.10 -62.82
C GLY A 998 20.77 8.86 -62.89
N ASN A 999 21.14 7.79 -62.19
CA ASN A 999 20.30 6.60 -61.97
C ASN A 999 18.99 6.90 -61.19
N MET A 1000 18.83 8.11 -60.64
CA MET A 1000 17.65 8.57 -59.92
C MET A 1000 17.15 9.91 -60.50
N GLN A 1001 16.47 9.86 -61.65
CA GLN A 1001 15.93 10.99 -62.43
C GLN A 1001 15.84 12.34 -61.68
N VAL A 1002 16.68 13.31 -62.07
CA VAL A 1002 16.92 14.58 -61.36
C VAL A 1002 15.62 15.33 -60.98
N MET A 1003 14.64 15.38 -61.88
CA MET A 1003 13.35 16.06 -61.63
C MET A 1003 12.48 15.35 -60.57
N GLN A 1004 12.62 14.02 -60.42
CA GLN A 1004 12.03 13.29 -59.30
C GLN A 1004 12.80 13.51 -58.00
N LEU A 1005 14.13 13.69 -58.05
CA LEU A 1005 14.95 13.97 -56.87
C LEU A 1005 14.63 15.33 -56.24
N GLN A 1006 14.48 16.39 -57.04
CA GLN A 1006 14.07 17.70 -56.53
C GLN A 1006 12.71 17.64 -55.84
N ARG A 1007 11.70 17.03 -56.48
CA ARG A 1007 10.39 16.78 -55.85
C ARG A 1007 10.50 15.94 -54.58
N LYS A 1008 11.28 14.86 -54.57
CA LYS A 1008 11.55 14.05 -53.36
C LYS A 1008 12.22 14.86 -52.26
N VAL A 1009 13.10 15.81 -52.57
CA VAL A 1009 13.75 16.69 -51.58
C VAL A 1009 12.75 17.72 -51.03
N GLU A 1010 11.88 18.29 -51.85
CA GLU A 1010 10.81 19.18 -51.40
C GLU A 1010 9.75 18.43 -50.58
N ASP A 1011 9.34 17.24 -51.01
CA ASP A 1011 8.46 16.35 -50.25
C ASP A 1011 9.13 15.88 -48.95
N LEU A 1012 10.43 15.58 -48.92
CA LEU A 1012 11.15 15.27 -47.68
C LEU A 1012 11.25 16.48 -46.75
N LYS A 1013 11.49 17.69 -47.26
CA LYS A 1013 11.45 18.94 -46.47
C LYS A 1013 10.05 19.21 -45.92
N LYS A 1014 9.01 19.04 -46.74
CA LYS A 1014 7.59 19.20 -46.36
C LYS A 1014 7.16 18.16 -45.31
N ASN A 1015 7.51 16.89 -45.52
CA ASN A 1015 7.27 15.81 -44.57
C ASN A 1015 8.08 15.99 -43.28
N ARG A 1016 9.30 16.52 -43.35
CA ARG A 1016 10.11 16.92 -42.18
C ARG A 1016 9.40 18.01 -41.38
N SER A 1017 8.95 19.09 -42.03
CA SER A 1017 8.20 20.16 -41.35
C SER A 1017 6.88 19.66 -40.74
N ILE A 1018 6.14 18.79 -41.43
CA ILE A 1018 4.91 18.17 -40.91
C ILE A 1018 5.21 17.23 -39.73
N ALA A 1019 6.26 16.41 -39.83
CA ALA A 1019 6.68 15.50 -38.76
C ALA A 1019 7.22 16.26 -37.54
N LEU A 1020 7.97 17.35 -37.73
CA LEU A 1020 8.53 18.19 -36.68
C LEU A 1020 7.45 19.06 -36.02
N GLY A 1021 6.46 19.54 -36.77
CA GLY A 1021 5.26 20.16 -36.21
C GLY A 1021 4.44 19.18 -35.35
N ARG A 1022 4.27 17.94 -35.82
CA ARG A 1022 3.65 16.86 -35.02
C ARG A 1022 4.51 16.45 -33.81
N GLN A 1023 5.83 16.44 -33.94
CA GLN A 1023 6.76 16.19 -32.84
C GLN A 1023 6.58 17.25 -31.76
N LYS A 1024 6.50 18.54 -32.12
CA LYS A 1024 6.22 19.64 -31.17
C LYS A 1024 4.86 19.50 -30.50
N GLY A 1025 3.80 19.21 -31.27
CA GLY A 1025 2.48 18.93 -30.69
C GLY A 1025 2.49 17.76 -29.71
N PHE A 1026 3.19 16.66 -30.04
CA PHE A 1026 3.38 15.55 -29.10
C PHE A 1026 4.32 15.89 -27.93
N GLU A 1027 5.27 16.80 -28.07
CA GLU A 1027 6.10 17.32 -26.97
C GLU A 1027 5.28 18.19 -26.00
N GLU A 1028 4.37 19.01 -26.53
CA GLU A 1028 3.42 19.82 -25.74
C GLU A 1028 2.39 18.93 -25.04
N GLU A 1029 1.82 17.92 -25.72
CA GLU A 1029 1.01 16.87 -25.10
C GLU A 1029 1.80 16.09 -24.02
N ILE A 1030 3.02 15.64 -24.32
CA ILE A 1030 3.86 14.93 -23.34
C ILE A 1030 4.23 15.84 -22.16
N LEU A 1031 4.38 17.15 -22.35
CA LEU A 1031 4.61 18.11 -21.27
C LEU A 1031 3.34 18.28 -20.41
N HIS A 1032 2.16 18.35 -21.02
CA HIS A 1032 0.84 18.37 -20.35
C HIS A 1032 0.61 17.09 -19.55
N TYR A 1033 0.75 15.93 -20.18
CA TYR A 1033 0.62 14.62 -19.53
C TYR A 1033 1.68 14.43 -18.43
N ARG A 1034 2.92 14.90 -18.60
CA ARG A 1034 3.92 14.93 -17.52
C ARG A 1034 3.58 15.92 -16.41
N LYS A 1035 2.69 16.89 -16.62
CA LYS A 1035 2.20 17.80 -15.57
C LYS A 1035 1.06 17.12 -14.79
N GLU A 1036 0.08 16.54 -15.48
CA GLU A 1036 -1.02 15.76 -14.88
C GLU A 1036 -0.50 14.54 -14.12
N LEU A 1037 0.45 13.78 -14.68
CA LEU A 1037 1.12 12.66 -13.99
C LEU A 1037 1.93 13.07 -12.75
N ARG A 1038 2.18 14.38 -12.53
CA ARG A 1038 2.78 14.94 -11.31
C ARG A 1038 1.77 15.63 -10.40
N GLU A 1039 0.48 15.60 -10.71
CA GLU A 1039 -0.55 15.95 -9.74
C GLU A 1039 -0.61 14.87 -8.64
N ASP A 1040 -0.95 15.28 -7.42
CA ASP A 1040 -1.09 14.39 -6.26
C ASP A 1040 -2.24 13.38 -6.39
N GLN A 1041 -2.94 13.34 -7.54
CA GLN A 1041 -3.85 12.26 -7.91
C GLN A 1041 -3.10 11.06 -8.55
N TYR A 1042 -2.08 11.36 -9.38
CA TYR A 1042 -1.43 10.43 -10.30
C TYR A 1042 0.05 10.14 -10.01
N ASP A 1043 0.77 11.03 -9.31
CA ASP A 1043 2.20 10.90 -8.94
C ASP A 1043 2.54 9.53 -8.31
N LYS A 1044 1.56 8.94 -7.59
CA LYS A 1044 1.68 7.64 -6.93
C LYS A 1044 0.66 6.62 -7.43
N ALA A 1045 0.21 6.73 -8.69
CA ALA A 1045 -0.84 5.88 -9.25
C ALA A 1045 -0.53 4.37 -9.14
N ASP A 1046 0.67 3.92 -9.51
CA ASP A 1046 1.06 2.50 -9.40
C ASP A 1046 1.20 2.03 -7.95
N GLU A 1047 1.71 2.86 -7.04
CA GLU A 1047 1.82 2.52 -5.61
C GLU A 1047 0.43 2.44 -4.95
N ARG A 1048 -0.44 3.41 -5.23
CA ARG A 1048 -1.85 3.40 -4.79
C ARG A 1048 -2.62 2.25 -5.41
N TYR A 1049 -2.38 1.91 -6.68
CA TYR A 1049 -2.97 0.74 -7.33
C TYR A 1049 -2.51 -0.55 -6.66
N LYS A 1050 -1.19 -0.76 -6.47
CA LYS A 1050 -0.65 -1.93 -5.76
C LYS A 1050 -1.22 -2.03 -4.35
N ASN A 1051 -1.17 -0.97 -3.56
CA ASN A 1051 -1.71 -0.94 -2.20
C ASN A 1051 -3.22 -1.21 -2.18
N LYS A 1052 -4.00 -0.69 -3.14
CA LYS A 1052 -5.44 -0.94 -3.22
C LYS A 1052 -5.79 -2.33 -3.74
N MET A 1053 -4.97 -2.92 -4.61
CA MET A 1053 -5.09 -4.29 -5.08
C MET A 1053 -4.71 -5.30 -3.99
N ILE A 1054 -3.65 -5.02 -3.21
CA ILE A 1054 -3.32 -5.77 -1.98
C ILE A 1054 -4.48 -5.68 -0.98
N THR A 1055 -4.99 -4.47 -0.72
CA THR A 1055 -6.15 -4.27 0.16
C THR A 1055 -7.36 -5.07 -0.33
N MET A 1056 -7.68 -4.99 -1.63
CA MET A 1056 -8.78 -5.72 -2.25
C MET A 1056 -8.61 -7.24 -2.09
N ARG A 1057 -7.45 -7.78 -2.48
CA ARG A 1057 -7.20 -9.22 -2.47
C ARG A 1057 -7.10 -9.80 -1.06
N THR A 1058 -6.53 -9.06 -0.12
CA THR A 1058 -6.52 -9.42 1.31
C THR A 1058 -7.95 -9.38 1.87
N THR A 1059 -8.77 -8.40 1.48
CA THR A 1059 -10.19 -8.34 1.87
C THR A 1059 -10.98 -9.50 1.27
N GLU A 1060 -10.74 -9.89 0.01
CA GLU A 1060 -11.36 -11.08 -0.60
C GLU A 1060 -10.99 -12.37 0.13
N LEU A 1061 -9.73 -12.51 0.57
CA LEU A 1061 -9.28 -13.66 1.36
C LEU A 1061 -9.94 -13.66 2.75
N VAL A 1062 -9.92 -12.53 3.46
CA VAL A 1062 -10.61 -12.39 4.76
C VAL A 1062 -12.11 -12.66 4.65
N ILE A 1063 -12.79 -12.24 3.56
CA ILE A 1063 -14.20 -12.57 3.32
C ILE A 1063 -14.41 -14.08 3.13
N LYS A 1064 -13.52 -14.77 2.42
CA LYS A 1064 -13.58 -16.24 2.25
C LYS A 1064 -13.32 -16.97 3.56
N ASP A 1065 -12.34 -16.53 4.34
CA ASP A 1065 -12.03 -17.12 5.64
C ASP A 1065 -13.18 -16.89 6.62
N LEU A 1066 -13.77 -15.70 6.66
CA LEU A 1066 -14.97 -15.41 7.48
C LEU A 1066 -16.19 -16.23 7.05
N ASP A 1067 -16.39 -16.48 5.76
CA ASP A 1067 -17.43 -17.38 5.24
C ASP A 1067 -17.17 -18.85 5.63
N LEU A 1068 -15.92 -19.30 5.58
CA LEU A 1068 -15.50 -20.62 6.06
C LEU A 1068 -15.74 -20.78 7.57
N TYR A 1069 -15.31 -19.80 8.38
CA TYR A 1069 -15.55 -19.77 9.83
C TYR A 1069 -17.05 -19.72 10.15
N TYR A 1070 -17.84 -18.94 9.41
CA TYR A 1070 -19.29 -18.88 9.57
C TYR A 1070 -19.94 -20.24 9.31
N LYS A 1071 -19.59 -20.91 8.19
CA LYS A 1071 -20.11 -22.24 7.85
C LYS A 1071 -19.71 -23.30 8.86
N ALA A 1072 -18.46 -23.31 9.31
CA ALA A 1072 -17.98 -24.24 10.34
C ALA A 1072 -18.66 -24.00 11.69
N LEU A 1073 -18.88 -22.74 12.07
CA LEU A 1073 -19.59 -22.36 13.29
C LEU A 1073 -21.07 -22.76 13.24
N ASP A 1074 -21.77 -22.51 12.13
CA ASP A 1074 -23.17 -22.86 11.94
C ASP A 1074 -23.38 -24.39 11.98
N GLN A 1075 -22.55 -25.16 11.26
CA GLN A 1075 -22.54 -26.63 11.34
C GLN A 1075 -22.26 -27.14 12.76
N THR A 1076 -21.34 -26.49 13.50
CA THR A 1076 -21.03 -26.85 14.89
C THR A 1076 -22.21 -26.56 15.82
N ILE A 1077 -22.91 -25.43 15.62
CA ILE A 1077 -24.11 -25.08 16.38
C ILE A 1077 -25.26 -26.06 16.08
N MET A 1078 -25.49 -26.45 14.82
CA MET A 1078 -26.48 -27.47 14.46
C MET A 1078 -26.18 -28.82 15.12
N LYS A 1079 -24.92 -29.28 15.03
CA LYS A 1079 -24.51 -30.56 15.63
C LYS A 1079 -24.62 -30.54 17.15
N PHE A 1080 -24.26 -29.43 17.80
CA PHE A 1080 -24.41 -29.25 19.24
C PHE A 1080 -25.89 -29.23 19.65
N HIS A 1081 -26.75 -28.52 18.91
CA HIS A 1081 -28.18 -28.45 19.17
C HIS A 1081 -28.86 -29.82 19.09
N SER A 1082 -28.69 -30.54 17.98
CA SER A 1082 -29.24 -31.90 17.80
C SER A 1082 -28.79 -32.84 18.92
N MET A 1083 -27.47 -32.95 19.15
CA MET A 1083 -26.89 -33.82 20.17
C MET A 1083 -27.43 -33.53 21.57
N LYS A 1084 -27.62 -32.25 21.92
CA LYS A 1084 -28.19 -31.83 23.20
C LYS A 1084 -29.70 -32.06 23.27
N MET A 1085 -30.42 -31.97 22.15
CA MET A 1085 -31.84 -32.29 22.08
C MET A 1085 -32.12 -33.79 22.26
N ASP A 1086 -31.27 -34.64 21.68
CA ASP A 1086 -31.32 -36.11 21.86
C ASP A 1086 -31.06 -36.50 23.33
N GLU A 1087 -30.10 -35.84 23.97
CA GLU A 1087 -29.78 -35.99 25.41
C GLU A 1087 -30.97 -35.58 26.30
N ILE A 1088 -31.56 -34.40 26.06
CA ILE A 1088 -32.76 -33.93 26.77
C ILE A 1088 -33.93 -34.91 26.59
N ASN A 1089 -34.21 -35.31 25.35
CA ASN A 1089 -35.32 -36.22 25.04
C ASN A 1089 -35.10 -37.63 25.59
N LYS A 1090 -33.86 -38.08 25.78
CA LYS A 1090 -33.60 -39.31 26.53
C LYS A 1090 -34.01 -39.14 28.00
N ILE A 1091 -33.53 -38.09 28.67
CA ILE A 1091 -33.80 -37.85 30.10
C ILE A 1091 -35.30 -37.64 30.36
N ILE A 1092 -36.02 -36.92 29.49
CA ILE A 1092 -37.49 -36.75 29.62
C ILE A 1092 -38.20 -38.10 29.56
N ARG A 1093 -37.84 -38.98 28.62
CA ARG A 1093 -38.46 -40.31 28.48
C ARG A 1093 -38.20 -41.20 29.69
N ASP A 1094 -36.96 -41.22 30.17
CA ASP A 1094 -36.55 -42.00 31.34
C ASP A 1094 -37.27 -41.50 32.61
N LEU A 1095 -37.32 -40.17 32.82
CA LEU A 1095 -38.00 -39.55 33.97
C LEU A 1095 -39.53 -39.68 33.91
N TRP A 1096 -40.17 -39.54 32.74
CA TRP A 1096 -41.62 -39.70 32.58
C TRP A 1096 -42.06 -41.12 32.95
N ARG A 1097 -41.36 -42.14 32.44
CA ARG A 1097 -41.66 -43.55 32.72
C ARG A 1097 -41.44 -43.95 34.18
N SER A 1098 -40.63 -43.19 34.94
CA SER A 1098 -40.43 -43.40 36.38
C SER A 1098 -41.44 -42.68 37.27
N THR A 1099 -41.93 -41.51 36.85
CA THR A 1099 -42.83 -40.65 37.64
C THR A 1099 -44.31 -40.86 37.34
N TYR A 1100 -44.70 -40.99 36.08
CA TYR A 1100 -46.10 -41.02 35.70
C TYR A 1100 -46.71 -42.41 35.85
N ARG A 1101 -47.86 -42.50 36.52
CA ARG A 1101 -48.58 -43.77 36.74
C ARG A 1101 -49.77 -43.99 35.80
N GLY A 1102 -50.10 -43.02 34.95
CA GLY A 1102 -51.18 -43.16 33.95
C GLY A 1102 -50.78 -44.06 32.78
N GLN A 1103 -51.70 -44.91 32.33
CA GLN A 1103 -51.52 -45.81 31.18
C GLN A 1103 -51.82 -45.13 29.83
N ASP A 1104 -52.18 -43.84 29.84
CA ASP A 1104 -52.70 -43.11 28.68
C ASP A 1104 -51.63 -42.36 27.86
N ILE A 1105 -50.42 -42.16 28.41
CA ILE A 1105 -49.25 -41.53 27.78
C ILE A 1105 -48.01 -42.36 28.11
N GLU A 1106 -47.37 -42.97 27.10
CA GLU A 1106 -46.20 -43.82 27.30
C GLU A 1106 -44.94 -43.00 27.60
N TYR A 1107 -44.74 -41.91 26.87
CA TYR A 1107 -43.68 -40.94 27.11
C TYR A 1107 -43.97 -39.56 26.50
N VAL A 1108 -43.16 -38.57 26.89
CA VAL A 1108 -43.14 -37.22 26.34
C VAL A 1108 -41.79 -36.95 25.67
N GLU A 1109 -41.78 -36.20 24.57
CA GLU A 1109 -40.56 -35.71 23.91
C GLU A 1109 -40.78 -34.29 23.36
N ILE A 1110 -39.70 -33.53 23.18
CA ILE A 1110 -39.72 -32.22 22.54
C ILE A 1110 -39.22 -32.40 21.11
N ARG A 1111 -40.00 -31.96 20.11
CA ARG A 1111 -39.55 -31.92 18.70
C ARG A 1111 -39.12 -30.51 18.33
N SER A 1112 -38.02 -30.41 17.60
CA SER A 1112 -37.50 -29.18 16.99
C SER A 1112 -37.50 -29.33 15.47
N ASP A 1113 -38.57 -28.87 14.83
CA ASP A 1113 -38.70 -28.88 13.37
C ASP A 1113 -37.92 -27.69 12.76
N VAL A 1114 -37.29 -27.88 11.60
CA VAL A 1114 -36.51 -26.83 10.91
C VAL A 1114 -37.34 -26.16 9.83
N ASP A 1115 -37.36 -24.84 9.81
CA ASP A 1115 -38.14 -24.05 8.86
C ASP A 1115 -37.41 -23.90 7.50
N GLU A 1116 -37.57 -24.91 6.63
CA GLU A 1116 -36.86 -25.02 5.34
C GLU A 1116 -37.20 -23.89 4.34
N ASN A 1117 -38.34 -23.20 4.51
CA ASN A 1117 -38.71 -22.03 3.70
C ASN A 1117 -37.81 -20.80 3.95
N SER A 1118 -36.86 -20.90 4.89
CA SER A 1118 -35.79 -19.92 5.12
C SER A 1118 -34.78 -19.93 3.95
N SER A 1119 -35.15 -19.27 2.85
CA SER A 1119 -34.34 -19.20 1.62
C SER A 1119 -32.87 -18.84 1.88
N ALA A 1120 -31.96 -19.48 1.14
CA ALA A 1120 -30.51 -19.53 1.42
C ALA A 1120 -29.74 -18.18 1.33
N GLY A 1121 -30.44 -17.06 1.20
CA GLY A 1121 -29.88 -15.71 1.28
C GLY A 1121 -30.03 -15.09 2.67
N VAL A 1122 -28.92 -14.97 3.39
CA VAL A 1122 -28.71 -13.97 4.47
C VAL A 1122 -29.52 -14.16 5.77
N ARG A 1123 -30.53 -15.05 5.84
CA ARG A 1123 -31.31 -15.28 7.07
C ARG A 1123 -31.02 -16.64 7.73
N ARG A 1124 -30.77 -16.57 9.04
CA ARG A 1124 -30.56 -17.67 10.00
C ARG A 1124 -31.67 -18.73 9.89
N ARG A 1125 -31.32 -20.02 9.80
CA ARG A 1125 -32.32 -21.11 9.90
C ARG A 1125 -33.03 -21.06 11.24
N VAL A 1126 -34.32 -21.38 11.22
CA VAL A 1126 -35.23 -21.16 12.33
C VAL A 1126 -35.76 -22.51 12.84
N TYR A 1127 -35.56 -22.79 14.12
CA TYR A 1127 -36.18 -23.96 14.78
C TYR A 1127 -37.58 -23.58 15.31
N ASN A 1128 -38.53 -24.50 15.16
CA ASN A 1128 -39.86 -24.43 15.74
C ASN A 1128 -39.99 -25.59 16.74
N TYR A 1129 -40.28 -25.28 18.00
CA TYR A 1129 -40.29 -26.26 19.09
C TYR A 1129 -41.74 -26.60 19.51
N ARG A 1130 -42.02 -27.87 19.78
CA ARG A 1130 -43.29 -28.37 20.32
C ARG A 1130 -43.08 -29.57 21.23
N VAL A 1131 -43.92 -29.73 22.24
CA VAL A 1131 -43.88 -30.88 23.16
C VAL A 1131 -44.97 -31.87 22.75
N VAL A 1132 -44.59 -33.12 22.49
CA VAL A 1132 -45.52 -34.17 22.07
C VAL A 1132 -45.55 -35.31 23.08
N MET A 1133 -46.75 -35.83 23.31
CA MET A 1133 -47.00 -37.08 24.04
C MET A 1133 -47.16 -38.21 23.04
N VAL A 1134 -46.60 -39.38 23.35
CA VAL A 1134 -46.64 -40.57 22.52
C VAL A 1134 -47.56 -41.61 23.16
N LYS A 1135 -48.46 -42.18 22.35
CA LYS A 1135 -49.46 -43.17 22.76
C LYS A 1135 -49.54 -44.27 21.70
N GLY A 1136 -48.84 -45.38 21.94
CA GLY A 1136 -48.50 -46.33 20.87
C GLY A 1136 -47.76 -45.61 19.75
N ASP A 1137 -48.03 -45.98 18.50
CA ASP A 1137 -47.36 -45.40 17.32
C ASP A 1137 -47.75 -43.92 17.03
N THR A 1138 -48.66 -43.32 17.81
CA THR A 1138 -49.16 -41.96 17.55
C THR A 1138 -48.52 -40.91 18.47
N ALA A 1139 -47.79 -39.96 17.87
CA ALA A 1139 -47.31 -38.76 18.54
C ALA A 1139 -48.32 -37.60 18.39
N LEU A 1140 -48.74 -37.00 19.50
CA LEU A 1140 -49.72 -35.91 19.56
C LEU A 1140 -49.13 -34.71 20.31
N ASP A 1141 -49.39 -33.49 19.83
CA ASP A 1141 -49.06 -32.26 20.58
C ASP A 1141 -49.78 -32.29 21.95
N MET A 1142 -49.03 -32.06 23.04
CA MET A 1142 -49.59 -31.96 24.39
C MET A 1142 -50.40 -30.69 24.58
N ARG A 1143 -50.06 -29.62 23.86
CA ARG A 1143 -50.64 -28.28 24.07
C ARG A 1143 -52.14 -28.30 23.80
N GLY A 1144 -52.91 -27.92 24.83
CA GLY A 1144 -54.38 -27.95 24.80
C GLY A 1144 -55.01 -29.34 24.90
N ARG A 1145 -54.24 -30.43 25.00
CA ARG A 1145 -54.74 -31.82 25.00
C ARG A 1145 -54.48 -32.63 26.27
N CYS A 1146 -53.61 -32.15 27.17
CA CYS A 1146 -53.30 -32.78 28.45
C CYS A 1146 -54.03 -32.13 29.65
N SER A 1147 -54.17 -32.89 30.76
CA SER A 1147 -54.80 -32.46 32.02
C SER A 1147 -53.97 -31.43 32.80
N ALA A 1148 -54.52 -30.86 33.88
CA ALA A 1148 -53.78 -29.92 34.72
C ALA A 1148 -52.54 -30.56 35.37
N GLY A 1149 -52.68 -31.75 35.97
CA GLY A 1149 -51.56 -32.49 36.55
C GLY A 1149 -50.53 -32.95 35.51
N GLN A 1150 -50.98 -33.44 34.35
CA GLN A 1150 -50.08 -33.79 33.25
C GLN A 1150 -49.24 -32.59 32.76
N LYS A 1151 -49.81 -31.37 32.74
CA LYS A 1151 -49.08 -30.13 32.38
C LYS A 1151 -47.97 -29.80 33.38
N VAL A 1152 -48.30 -29.85 34.67
CA VAL A 1152 -47.34 -29.56 35.75
C VAL A 1152 -46.22 -30.61 35.75
N LEU A 1153 -46.57 -31.90 35.69
CA LEU A 1153 -45.60 -33.00 35.67
C LEU A 1153 -44.69 -32.94 34.44
N ALA A 1154 -45.24 -32.75 33.23
CA ALA A 1154 -44.43 -32.62 32.01
C ALA A 1154 -43.48 -31.41 32.08
N SER A 1155 -43.96 -30.27 32.55
CA SER A 1155 -43.15 -29.05 32.68
C SER A 1155 -42.04 -29.21 33.73
N LEU A 1156 -42.33 -29.91 34.83
CA LEU A 1156 -41.37 -30.25 35.87
C LEU A 1156 -40.26 -31.19 35.35
N ILE A 1157 -40.63 -32.23 34.60
CA ILE A 1157 -39.69 -33.19 34.01
C ILE A 1157 -38.82 -32.53 32.93
N ILE A 1158 -39.41 -31.68 32.08
CA ILE A 1158 -38.65 -30.92 31.08
C ILE A 1158 -37.64 -29.98 31.78
N ARG A 1159 -38.02 -29.32 32.88
CA ARG A 1159 -37.08 -28.52 33.68
C ARG A 1159 -35.97 -29.36 34.33
N LEU A 1160 -36.27 -30.56 34.82
CA LEU A 1160 -35.28 -31.49 35.37
C LEU A 1160 -34.26 -31.94 34.29
N ALA A 1161 -34.73 -32.32 33.10
CA ALA A 1161 -33.89 -32.71 31.97
C ALA A 1161 -33.02 -31.55 31.44
N LEU A 1162 -33.58 -30.34 31.39
CA LEU A 1162 -32.82 -29.13 31.04
C LEU A 1162 -31.76 -28.78 32.09
N ALA A 1163 -32.06 -28.96 33.38
CA ALA A 1163 -31.10 -28.74 34.46
C ALA A 1163 -29.92 -29.74 34.35
N GLU A 1164 -30.21 -31.02 34.12
CA GLU A 1164 -29.17 -32.03 33.88
C GLU A 1164 -28.30 -31.71 32.66
N THR A 1165 -28.93 -31.32 31.55
CA THR A 1165 -28.25 -31.11 30.27
C THR A 1165 -27.36 -29.87 30.25
N PHE A 1166 -27.77 -28.78 30.92
CA PHE A 1166 -27.14 -27.47 30.84
C PHE A 1166 -26.44 -27.00 32.14
N CYS A 1167 -26.76 -27.54 33.31
CA CYS A 1167 -26.22 -27.07 34.59
C CYS A 1167 -25.04 -27.94 35.10
N LEU A 1168 -24.25 -28.54 34.21
CA LEU A 1168 -23.13 -29.44 34.55
C LEU A 1168 -22.14 -28.88 35.59
N ASN A 1169 -22.00 -27.55 35.69
CA ASN A 1169 -21.12 -26.88 36.65
C ASN A 1169 -21.83 -26.29 37.89
N CYS A 1170 -23.15 -26.43 38.01
CA CYS A 1170 -23.99 -25.80 39.02
C CYS A 1170 -25.10 -26.78 39.43
N GLY A 1171 -24.95 -27.45 40.57
CA GLY A 1171 -25.88 -28.50 40.99
C GLY A 1171 -27.23 -28.02 41.52
N ILE A 1172 -27.61 -26.76 41.27
CA ILE A 1172 -28.75 -26.08 41.90
C ILE A 1172 -30.03 -26.23 41.06
N LEU A 1173 -31.15 -26.57 41.70
CA LEU A 1173 -32.49 -26.50 41.11
C LEU A 1173 -33.53 -26.10 42.16
N ALA A 1174 -34.45 -25.18 41.83
CA ALA A 1174 -35.57 -24.81 42.69
C ALA A 1174 -36.92 -25.26 42.12
N LEU A 1175 -37.72 -25.93 42.95
CA LEU A 1175 -39.06 -26.41 42.64
C LEU A 1175 -40.07 -25.69 43.55
N ASP A 1176 -40.87 -24.80 42.97
CA ASP A 1176 -41.87 -24.00 43.69
C ASP A 1176 -43.26 -24.63 43.52
N GLU A 1177 -43.86 -25.08 44.64
CA GLU A 1177 -45.14 -25.78 44.73
C GLU A 1177 -45.31 -26.96 43.74
N PRO A 1178 -44.38 -27.94 43.71
CA PRO A 1178 -44.34 -28.99 42.68
C PRO A 1178 -45.51 -29.99 42.70
N THR A 1179 -46.28 -30.06 43.79
CA THR A 1179 -47.47 -30.93 43.92
C THR A 1179 -48.76 -30.28 43.42
N THR A 1180 -48.71 -29.02 42.96
CA THR A 1180 -49.88 -28.27 42.46
C THR A 1180 -50.63 -29.02 41.35
N ASN A 1181 -51.92 -29.29 41.56
CA ASN A 1181 -52.81 -30.03 40.65
C ASN A 1181 -52.39 -31.49 40.33
N LEU A 1182 -51.52 -32.10 41.14
CA LEU A 1182 -51.26 -33.54 41.09
C LEU A 1182 -52.24 -34.30 41.99
N ASP A 1183 -52.49 -35.56 41.65
CA ASP A 1183 -53.16 -36.53 42.53
C ASP A 1183 -52.15 -37.22 43.46
N ARG A 1184 -52.65 -37.91 44.49
CA ARG A 1184 -51.82 -38.57 45.51
C ARG A 1184 -50.81 -39.55 44.92
N ASP A 1185 -51.22 -40.35 43.93
CA ASP A 1185 -50.39 -41.40 43.35
C ASP A 1185 -49.21 -40.82 42.55
N ASN A 1186 -49.43 -39.70 41.85
CA ASN A 1186 -48.37 -38.96 41.18
C ASN A 1186 -47.54 -38.10 42.15
N ILE A 1187 -48.10 -37.64 43.28
CA ILE A 1187 -47.33 -36.98 44.37
C ILE A 1187 -46.35 -37.97 45.02
N GLU A 1188 -46.83 -39.16 45.42
CA GLU A 1188 -45.99 -40.22 45.99
C GLU A 1188 -44.93 -40.69 44.97
N SER A 1189 -45.30 -40.85 43.70
CA SER A 1189 -44.35 -41.24 42.63
C SER A 1189 -43.34 -40.14 42.30
N LEU A 1190 -43.72 -38.87 42.36
CA LEU A 1190 -42.81 -37.74 42.23
C LEU A 1190 -41.84 -37.65 43.41
N ALA A 1191 -42.32 -37.86 44.64
CA ALA A 1191 -41.47 -37.91 45.83
C ALA A 1191 -40.42 -39.02 45.69
N HIS A 1192 -40.82 -40.22 45.26
CA HIS A 1192 -39.89 -41.31 44.97
C HIS A 1192 -38.84 -40.95 43.91
N ALA A 1193 -39.24 -40.40 42.75
CA ALA A 1193 -38.29 -40.03 41.70
C ALA A 1193 -37.33 -38.90 42.14
N LEU A 1194 -37.81 -37.91 42.90
CA LEU A 1194 -36.94 -36.88 43.49
C LEU A 1194 -35.95 -37.49 44.49
N VAL A 1195 -36.37 -38.47 45.31
CA VAL A 1195 -35.47 -39.22 46.19
C VAL A 1195 -34.44 -40.04 45.40
N GLU A 1196 -34.77 -40.60 44.24
CA GLU A 1196 -33.79 -41.27 43.38
C GLU A 1196 -32.80 -40.31 42.71
N ILE A 1197 -33.25 -39.12 42.30
CA ILE A 1197 -32.39 -38.04 41.80
C ILE A 1197 -31.45 -37.54 42.92
N ILE A 1198 -31.97 -37.32 44.12
CA ILE A 1198 -31.18 -36.98 45.31
C ILE A 1198 -30.17 -38.09 45.62
N LYS A 1199 -30.59 -39.35 45.66
CA LYS A 1199 -29.74 -40.52 45.96
C LYS A 1199 -28.62 -40.68 44.94
N SER A 1200 -28.92 -40.63 43.64
CA SER A 1200 -27.91 -40.74 42.57
C SER A 1200 -26.92 -39.57 42.58
N ARG A 1201 -27.39 -38.33 42.82
CA ARG A 1201 -26.54 -37.12 42.86
C ARG A 1201 -25.95 -36.78 44.22
N SER A 1202 -26.34 -37.44 45.31
CA SER A 1202 -25.78 -37.24 46.67
C SER A 1202 -24.26 -37.42 46.74
N ARG A 1203 -23.69 -38.24 45.85
CA ARG A 1203 -22.25 -38.45 45.69
C ARG A 1203 -21.53 -37.23 45.10
N GLN A 1204 -22.25 -36.33 44.42
CA GLN A 1204 -21.76 -35.04 43.96
C GLN A 1204 -21.91 -34.02 45.10
N ARG A 1205 -20.78 -33.61 45.70
CA ARG A 1205 -20.73 -32.73 46.89
C ARG A 1205 -21.54 -31.42 46.77
N ASN A 1206 -21.83 -30.97 45.54
CA ASN A 1206 -22.37 -29.65 45.24
C ASN A 1206 -23.78 -29.71 44.58
N PHE A 1207 -24.47 -30.85 44.63
CA PHE A 1207 -25.90 -30.90 44.27
C PHE A 1207 -26.77 -30.25 45.37
N GLN A 1208 -27.74 -29.45 44.96
CA GLN A 1208 -28.65 -28.69 45.82
C GLN A 1208 -30.04 -28.59 45.18
N LEU A 1209 -30.98 -29.41 45.67
CA LEU A 1209 -32.39 -29.25 45.40
C LEU A 1209 -33.01 -28.30 46.43
N LEU A 1210 -33.84 -27.36 45.99
CA LEU A 1210 -34.62 -26.46 46.84
C LEU A 1210 -36.10 -26.70 46.54
N ILE A 1211 -36.85 -27.23 47.50
CA ILE A 1211 -38.29 -27.48 47.37
C ILE A 1211 -39.05 -26.46 48.22
N ILE A 1212 -40.03 -25.79 47.62
CA ILE A 1212 -41.03 -25.01 48.33
C ILE A 1212 -42.37 -25.73 48.23
N THR A 1213 -43.08 -25.87 49.34
CA THR A 1213 -44.45 -26.40 49.32
C THR A 1213 -45.32 -25.91 50.49
N HIS A 1214 -46.64 -26.07 50.37
CA HIS A 1214 -47.60 -26.05 51.48
C HIS A 1214 -48.10 -27.44 51.88
N ASP A 1215 -47.68 -28.48 51.16
CA ASP A 1215 -48.08 -29.88 51.29
C ASP A 1215 -47.18 -30.58 52.31
N GLU A 1216 -47.63 -30.73 53.57
CA GLU A 1216 -46.82 -31.35 54.62
C GLU A 1216 -46.72 -32.88 54.47
N ASP A 1217 -47.70 -33.53 53.81
CA ASP A 1217 -47.65 -34.97 53.47
C ASP A 1217 -46.49 -35.27 52.49
N PHE A 1218 -46.32 -34.44 51.45
CA PHE A 1218 -45.19 -34.51 50.53
C PHE A 1218 -43.84 -34.31 51.23
N VAL A 1219 -43.78 -33.44 52.25
CA VAL A 1219 -42.57 -33.25 53.06
C VAL A 1219 -42.30 -34.47 53.95
N GLU A 1220 -43.33 -35.12 54.49
CA GLU A 1220 -43.18 -36.36 55.26
C GLU A 1220 -42.69 -37.50 54.36
N LEU A 1221 -43.26 -37.66 53.16
CA LEU A 1221 -42.83 -38.64 52.16
C LEU A 1221 -41.35 -38.47 51.76
N LEU A 1222 -40.90 -37.23 51.58
CA LEU A 1222 -39.48 -36.94 51.35
C LEU A 1222 -38.62 -37.16 52.62
N GLY A 1223 -39.15 -36.87 53.81
CA GLY A 1223 -38.51 -37.07 55.11
C GLY A 1223 -38.35 -38.53 55.54
N ARG A 1224 -39.16 -39.45 54.99
CA ARG A 1224 -38.93 -40.91 55.09
C ARG A 1224 -37.66 -41.35 54.38
N SER A 1225 -37.09 -40.53 53.48
CA SER A 1225 -35.73 -40.73 52.97
C SER A 1225 -34.71 -40.08 53.92
N SER A 1226 -33.59 -40.77 54.19
CA SER A 1226 -32.57 -40.35 55.16
C SER A 1226 -31.68 -39.19 54.68
N TYR A 1227 -32.24 -38.23 53.93
CA TYR A 1227 -31.57 -37.07 53.35
C TYR A 1227 -32.12 -35.73 53.88
N ILE A 1228 -33.13 -35.76 54.78
CA ILE A 1228 -33.70 -34.57 55.42
C ILE A 1228 -33.78 -34.76 56.93
N GLU A 1229 -32.94 -34.03 57.68
CA GLU A 1229 -33.08 -33.91 59.13
C GLU A 1229 -33.94 -32.70 59.53
N HIS A 1230 -33.96 -31.68 58.67
CA HIS A 1230 -34.41 -30.33 58.98
C HIS A 1230 -35.09 -29.67 57.78
N PHE A 1231 -36.10 -28.86 58.05
CA PHE A 1231 -36.75 -27.98 57.07
C PHE A 1231 -36.87 -26.55 57.62
N TYR A 1232 -37.28 -25.61 56.76
CA TYR A 1232 -37.58 -24.25 57.16
C TYR A 1232 -39.08 -24.00 57.11
N ARG A 1233 -39.70 -23.65 58.25
CA ARG A 1233 -41.10 -23.23 58.31
C ARG A 1233 -41.18 -21.71 58.24
N ILE A 1234 -41.89 -21.21 57.22
CA ILE A 1234 -42.08 -19.79 56.95
C ILE A 1234 -43.47 -19.39 57.47
N ARG A 1235 -43.52 -18.34 58.30
CA ARG A 1235 -44.75 -17.87 58.94
C ARG A 1235 -44.84 -16.34 58.95
N LYS A 1236 -45.97 -15.81 59.38
CA LYS A 1236 -46.11 -14.40 59.74
C LYS A 1236 -45.72 -14.17 61.20
N ASN A 1237 -45.00 -13.09 61.48
CA ASN A 1237 -44.78 -12.59 62.84
C ASN A 1237 -45.99 -11.74 63.29
N GLN A 1238 -45.90 -11.09 64.46
CA GLN A 1238 -46.96 -10.24 65.00
C GLN A 1238 -47.27 -9.05 64.07
N ASP A 1239 -46.22 -8.42 63.52
CA ASP A 1239 -46.29 -7.27 62.60
C ASP A 1239 -46.71 -7.65 61.15
N GLN A 1240 -47.17 -8.88 60.92
CA GLN A 1240 -47.47 -9.45 59.59
C GLN A 1240 -46.28 -9.49 58.62
N ASN A 1241 -45.06 -9.29 59.10
CA ASN A 1241 -43.82 -9.56 58.37
C ASN A 1241 -43.52 -11.07 58.31
N SER A 1242 -42.73 -11.48 57.32
CA SER A 1242 -42.43 -12.89 57.06
C SER A 1242 -41.20 -13.34 57.84
N GLU A 1243 -41.33 -14.42 58.61
CA GLU A 1243 -40.31 -14.98 59.50
C GLU A 1243 -39.89 -16.38 59.03
N ILE A 1244 -38.58 -16.67 59.03
CA ILE A 1244 -38.01 -17.95 58.61
C ILE A 1244 -37.48 -18.71 59.84
N THR A 1245 -38.20 -19.75 60.24
CA THR A 1245 -37.82 -20.61 61.38
C THR A 1245 -37.26 -21.95 60.91
N LYS A 1246 -36.21 -22.47 61.57
CA LYS A 1246 -35.65 -23.81 61.27
C LYS A 1246 -36.33 -24.86 62.17
N CYS A 1247 -36.90 -25.90 61.58
CA CYS A 1247 -37.57 -27.00 62.27
C CYS A 1247 -36.83 -28.33 62.04
N SER A 1248 -37.04 -29.30 62.92
CA SER A 1248 -36.64 -30.70 62.69
C SER A 1248 -37.75 -31.43 61.95
N ILE A 1249 -37.41 -32.41 61.11
CA ILE A 1249 -38.40 -33.27 60.45
C ILE A 1249 -39.31 -33.99 61.47
N THR A 1250 -38.80 -34.29 62.68
CA THR A 1250 -39.56 -34.97 63.75
C THR A 1250 -40.68 -34.12 64.38
N SER A 1251 -40.75 -32.81 64.11
CA SER A 1251 -41.84 -31.94 64.58
C SER A 1251 -43.03 -31.86 63.59
N LEU A 1252 -43.03 -32.65 62.52
CA LEU A 1252 -44.23 -32.89 61.69
C LEU A 1252 -45.08 -34.01 62.31
N SER A 1253 -44.45 -35.11 62.72
CA SER A 1253 -45.08 -36.29 63.34
C SER A 1253 -45.75 -36.04 64.70
N SER A 1254 -45.61 -34.85 65.30
CA SER A 1254 -46.16 -34.51 66.61
C SER A 1254 -47.56 -33.87 66.59
N TYR A 1255 -48.26 -33.89 65.44
CA TYR A 1255 -49.59 -33.30 65.25
C TYR A 1255 -50.68 -34.34 64.84
N LEU A 1256 -50.39 -35.64 64.96
CA LEU A 1256 -51.28 -36.74 64.55
C LEU A 1256 -51.61 -37.76 65.67
N HIS A 1257 -51.61 -37.28 66.92
CA HIS A 1257 -52.14 -37.97 68.10
C HIS A 1257 -52.96 -37.00 68.96
#